data_AF-A0A8C8JSU3-F1
#
_entry.id   AF-A0A8C8JSU3-F1
#
_cell.length_a   1.000
_cell.length_b   1.000
_cell.length_c   1.000
_cell.angle_alpha   90.00
_cell.angle_beta   90.00
_cell.angle_gamma   90.00
#
_symmetry.space_group_name_H-M   'P 1'
#
loop_
_entity.id
_entity.type
_entity.pdbx_description
1 polymer ?
#
loop_
_entity_poly.entity_id
_entity_poly.type
_entity_poly.pdbx_seq_one_letter_code
_entity_poly.pdbx_strand_id
1 'polypeptide(L)'
;MALMAGILFTATFVLLGISTLVSSARIYPPNEVTLLDSRSVAGELGWVANPTEGGWEEVSIMDEKNIPIRTYQVCNVMEPNQNNWLRTDWILRGGAQRVYIEIKFTLRDCNSLPGVMGTCKETFNLYYYESNNDKERYIRENQFGKIDTVAADESFTQVDIGDRIMKLNTEVRDVGALTRKGFYLAFQDVGACIALVSVRVFYKKCPMAVRNLAQFPDTITGADTSSLVEVRGSCVHNSEERDVPKMYCGADGEWLVPIGNCLCNPGFEERNAKCQACKIGYYRALATDGACSKCPLHSYSVREGSTSCACDKSYFRSETDPASMPCTSNILVLFWKRPPTAPLHLISNVNETSVNLEWSAPLSSGGRQDLSYNVVCKRCGPEGTRCQPCGNGVHFSPQQLSLRATKVSINDLQAHTNYTFEIWAVNGVSQQSPGPEQAVSVTVTTNQAAPSPVNSIQAKDITRHTISLAWQQPEKANGVILEYEVKYYEKDQNERSYRIIKTSSRNTDIKGLTPLTSYVFHVRARTAAGYGEFSAPFQFMTNSVPAPIIGDGTNSTVLLVSVVGSVVLLLILISAFVISRRRSKYSKAKQDADEEKHLHQGVRIYVDPFTYEDPNQAVREFAKEIDASCIKIEKVIGIGEFGEVCSGRLKMPGKREICVAIKTLKAGYTDKQRRDFLSEASIMGQFDHPNIIHLEGVVTKCKPVMIITEYMENGSLDAFLRKNDGRFTVIQLVGILRGIASGMKYLSDMSYVHRDLAARNILVNSNLVCKVSDFGMSRVLEDDPRGKIPIRWTAPEAIAYRKFTSASDVWSYGIVMWEVMSYGERPYWDMSNQDVRYRLPPPMDCPERGDRPKFGQIVNMLDKLIRNPNSLKRTGGETTRPSTTLLEPVSPEVASALGSVEDWLQAIGMERYSDNFTAAGYTTPEAVVHMTQEDMGRIGISSAAHQNKILTSVQGMLSQMQQIQGRMVRSDPQEGNDFISYDNKK
;
A
#
# COMPACT_ATOMS: atom_id res chain seq x y z
N MET A 1 -7.28 -71.37 26.87
CA MET A 1 -8.42 -71.32 25.95
C MET A 1 -9.03 -69.92 25.76
N ALA A 2 -8.86 -68.94 26.67
CA ALA A 2 -9.33 -67.56 26.44
C ALA A 2 -8.41 -66.70 25.54
N LEU A 3 -7.12 -67.04 25.40
CA LEU A 3 -6.19 -66.29 24.54
C LEU A 3 -6.31 -66.62 23.04
N MET A 4 -6.78 -67.82 22.69
CA MET A 4 -6.97 -68.26 21.30
C MET A 4 -8.28 -67.72 20.68
N ALA A 5 -9.28 -67.40 21.50
CA ALA A 5 -10.55 -66.83 21.04
C ALA A 5 -10.42 -65.33 20.67
N GLY A 6 -9.52 -64.59 21.32
CA GLY A 6 -9.28 -63.17 21.03
C GLY A 6 -8.57 -62.94 19.69
N ILE A 7 -7.64 -63.83 19.32
CA ILE A 7 -6.84 -63.69 18.09
C ILE A 7 -7.67 -64.02 16.84
N LEU A 8 -8.61 -64.97 16.93
CA LEU A 8 -9.52 -65.29 15.82
C LEU A 8 -10.59 -64.22 15.58
N PHE A 9 -11.02 -63.48 16.61
CA PHE A 9 -12.00 -62.40 16.48
C PHE A 9 -11.41 -61.13 15.86
N THR A 10 -10.13 -60.84 16.13
CA THR A 10 -9.41 -59.73 15.48
C THR A 10 -8.98 -60.05 14.06
N ALA A 11 -8.65 -61.31 13.76
CA ALA A 11 -8.26 -61.71 12.39
C ALA A 11 -9.46 -61.71 11.42
N THR A 12 -10.66 -62.07 11.88
CA THR A 12 -11.87 -62.07 11.03
C THR A 12 -12.41 -60.67 10.73
N PHE A 13 -12.27 -59.70 11.64
CA PHE A 13 -12.61 -58.31 11.35
C PHE A 13 -11.61 -57.61 10.42
N VAL A 14 -10.33 -57.98 10.49
CA VAL A 14 -9.31 -57.49 9.55
C VAL A 14 -9.46 -58.15 8.17
N LEU A 15 -9.85 -59.43 8.09
CA LEU A 15 -10.10 -60.12 6.82
C LEU A 15 -11.44 -59.77 6.15
N LEU A 16 -12.50 -59.43 6.91
CA LEU A 16 -13.73 -58.85 6.34
C LEU A 16 -13.62 -57.35 6.04
N GLY A 17 -12.71 -56.63 6.71
CA GLY A 17 -12.39 -55.23 6.40
C GLY A 17 -11.46 -55.03 5.21
N ILE A 18 -10.80 -56.10 4.73
CA ILE A 18 -9.86 -56.06 3.59
C ILE A 18 -10.44 -56.76 2.33
N SER A 19 -11.57 -57.47 2.43
CA SER A 19 -12.18 -58.18 1.29
C SER A 19 -13.36 -57.45 0.64
N THR A 20 -13.64 -56.19 0.99
CA THR A 20 -14.55 -55.34 0.22
C THR A 20 -13.80 -54.17 -0.40
N LEU A 21 -13.62 -54.28 -1.72
CA LEU A 21 -13.25 -53.21 -2.67
C LEU A 21 -11.79 -52.74 -2.65
N VAL A 22 -10.87 -53.66 -2.97
CA VAL A 22 -9.82 -53.31 -3.97
C VAL A 22 -10.50 -53.25 -5.34
N SER A 23 -11.40 -52.29 -5.52
CA SER A 23 -11.64 -51.73 -6.83
C SER A 23 -10.51 -50.75 -7.04
N SER A 24 -9.72 -50.94 -8.09
CA SER A 24 -8.83 -49.90 -8.61
C SER A 24 -9.69 -48.69 -9.01
N ALA A 25 -10.12 -47.90 -8.03
CA ALA A 25 -10.96 -46.73 -8.23
C ALA A 25 -10.11 -45.74 -9.02
N ARG A 26 -10.47 -45.56 -10.30
CA ARG A 26 -9.82 -44.57 -11.17
C ARG A 26 -9.97 -43.21 -10.50
N ILE A 27 -8.84 -42.55 -10.20
CA ILE A 27 -8.82 -41.27 -9.51
C ILE A 27 -9.11 -40.19 -10.53
N TYR A 28 -10.30 -39.59 -10.42
CA TYR A 28 -10.70 -38.42 -11.20
C TYR A 28 -10.39 -37.14 -10.42
N PRO A 29 -10.26 -35.98 -11.10
CA PRO A 29 -10.07 -34.69 -10.44
C PRO A 29 -11.13 -34.41 -9.36
N PRO A 30 -10.78 -33.74 -8.24
CA PRO A 30 -11.70 -33.53 -7.11
C PRO A 30 -12.86 -32.58 -7.42
N ASN A 31 -12.73 -31.80 -8.49
CA ASN A 31 -13.76 -30.92 -9.02
C ASN A 31 -14.73 -31.64 -9.99
N GLU A 32 -14.53 -32.93 -10.28
CA GLU A 32 -15.41 -33.71 -11.16
C GLU A 32 -16.15 -34.79 -10.38
N VAL A 33 -17.45 -34.93 -10.66
CA VAL A 33 -18.29 -35.98 -10.10
C VAL A 33 -18.88 -36.79 -11.24
N THR A 34 -18.43 -38.03 -11.36
CA THR A 34 -18.86 -38.97 -12.41
C THR A 34 -20.30 -39.45 -12.16
N LEU A 35 -21.14 -39.34 -13.19
CA LEU A 35 -22.52 -39.84 -13.24
C LEU A 35 -22.61 -41.19 -13.96
N LEU A 36 -21.79 -41.40 -15.00
CA LEU A 36 -21.67 -42.64 -15.76
C LEU A 36 -20.22 -42.80 -16.22
N ASP A 37 -19.70 -44.02 -16.17
CA ASP A 37 -18.41 -44.39 -16.76
C ASP A 37 -18.50 -45.81 -17.31
N SER A 38 -18.53 -45.93 -18.64
CA SER A 38 -18.69 -47.23 -19.31
C SER A 38 -17.55 -48.20 -19.03
N ARG A 39 -16.36 -47.72 -18.65
CA ARG A 39 -15.20 -48.57 -18.34
C ARG A 39 -15.21 -49.06 -16.89
N SER A 40 -16.06 -48.50 -16.04
CA SER A 40 -16.19 -48.91 -14.64
C SER A 40 -17.11 -50.12 -14.44
N VAL A 41 -17.90 -50.47 -15.47
CA VAL A 41 -18.86 -51.57 -15.45
C VAL A 41 -18.17 -52.85 -15.91
N ALA A 42 -17.96 -53.80 -14.99
CA ALA A 42 -17.30 -55.08 -15.28
C ALA A 42 -18.22 -56.14 -15.96
N GLY A 43 -19.52 -55.84 -16.08
CA GLY A 43 -20.54 -56.70 -16.71
C GLY A 43 -20.95 -56.23 -18.11
N GLU A 44 -22.10 -56.69 -18.60
CA GLU A 44 -22.74 -56.14 -19.82
C GLU A 44 -23.12 -54.67 -19.58
N LEU A 45 -22.82 -53.80 -20.55
CA LEU A 45 -23.22 -52.38 -20.47
C LEU A 45 -24.75 -52.21 -20.58
N GLY A 46 -25.43 -53.16 -21.23
CA GLY A 46 -26.89 -53.24 -21.28
C GLY A 46 -27.57 -52.14 -22.09
N TRP A 47 -26.81 -51.38 -22.90
CA TRP A 47 -27.36 -50.28 -23.70
C TRP A 47 -28.24 -50.81 -24.82
N VAL A 48 -29.28 -50.05 -25.15
CA VAL A 48 -30.29 -50.45 -26.13
C VAL A 48 -29.83 -50.02 -27.53
N ALA A 49 -29.69 -50.98 -28.45
CA ALA A 49 -29.43 -50.71 -29.87
C ALA A 49 -30.72 -50.80 -30.70
N ASN A 50 -30.83 -49.96 -31.73
CA ASN A 50 -31.88 -50.01 -32.74
C ASN A 50 -31.29 -49.75 -34.14
N PRO A 51 -31.34 -50.70 -35.07
CA PRO A 51 -31.88 -52.06 -34.93
C PRO A 51 -31.10 -52.90 -33.89
N THR A 52 -31.74 -53.94 -33.34
CA THR A 52 -31.12 -54.80 -32.31
C THR A 52 -29.99 -55.66 -32.84
N GLU A 53 -29.99 -55.94 -34.15
CA GLU A 53 -28.94 -56.67 -34.86
C GLU A 53 -28.61 -55.91 -36.15
N GLY A 54 -27.36 -56.02 -36.62
CA GLY A 54 -26.90 -55.36 -37.84
C GLY A 54 -26.69 -53.84 -37.70
N GLY A 55 -26.58 -53.32 -36.47
CA GLY A 55 -26.26 -51.91 -36.18
C GLY A 55 -25.07 -51.82 -35.22
N TRP A 56 -25.28 -51.21 -34.05
CA TRP A 56 -24.28 -51.18 -32.99
C TRP A 56 -24.14 -52.54 -32.30
N GLU A 57 -22.92 -53.07 -32.27
CA GLU A 57 -22.60 -54.36 -31.65
C GLU A 57 -21.68 -54.19 -30.45
N GLU A 58 -21.96 -54.89 -29.36
CA GLU A 58 -21.12 -54.90 -28.16
C GLU A 58 -19.93 -55.87 -28.34
N VAL A 59 -18.71 -55.36 -28.20
CA VAL A 59 -17.46 -56.11 -28.36
C VAL A 59 -16.55 -55.89 -27.16
N SER A 60 -15.86 -56.94 -26.72
CA SER A 60 -14.81 -56.87 -25.69
C SER A 60 -13.46 -56.51 -26.31
N ILE A 61 -12.85 -55.45 -25.81
CA ILE A 61 -11.49 -55.01 -26.16
C ILE A 61 -10.64 -55.00 -24.88
N MET A 62 -9.34 -55.23 -25.00
CA MET A 62 -8.41 -55.09 -23.86
C MET A 62 -7.92 -53.65 -23.79
N ASP A 63 -8.00 -53.01 -22.62
CA ASP A 63 -7.43 -51.68 -22.41
C ASP A 63 -5.89 -51.73 -22.29
N GLU A 64 -5.24 -50.56 -22.22
CA GLU A 64 -3.77 -50.42 -22.08
C GLU A 64 -3.19 -51.15 -20.86
N LYS A 65 -4.02 -51.47 -19.86
CA LYS A 65 -3.67 -52.20 -18.65
C LYS A 65 -4.09 -53.68 -18.70
N ASN A 66 -4.44 -54.17 -19.89
CA ASN A 66 -4.97 -55.52 -20.16
C ASN A 66 -6.25 -55.86 -19.40
N ILE A 67 -7.05 -54.86 -19.03
CA ILE A 67 -8.36 -55.06 -18.42
C ILE A 67 -9.38 -55.18 -19.57
N PRO A 68 -10.21 -56.23 -19.60
CA PRO A 68 -11.26 -56.33 -20.60
C PRO A 68 -12.29 -55.23 -20.37
N ILE A 69 -12.43 -54.33 -21.35
CA ILE A 69 -13.45 -53.30 -21.42
C ILE A 69 -14.49 -53.67 -22.47
N ARG A 70 -15.75 -53.33 -22.20
CA ARG A 70 -16.84 -53.47 -23.17
C ARG A 70 -16.92 -52.19 -24.00
N THR A 71 -17.06 -52.36 -25.30
CA THR A 71 -17.07 -51.29 -26.31
C THR A 71 -18.22 -51.55 -27.28
N TYR A 72 -18.67 -50.51 -27.98
CA TYR A 72 -19.69 -50.65 -29.02
C TYR A 72 -19.11 -50.26 -30.37
N GLN A 73 -19.32 -51.06 -31.41
CA GLN A 73 -18.82 -50.77 -32.76
C GLN A 73 -19.89 -50.94 -33.83
N VAL A 74 -19.75 -50.21 -34.93
CA VAL A 74 -20.57 -50.32 -36.14
C VAL A 74 -19.72 -49.96 -37.36
N CYS A 75 -19.87 -50.67 -38.47
CA CYS A 75 -19.10 -50.44 -39.69
C CYS A 75 -19.87 -50.82 -40.97
N ASN A 76 -21.11 -50.34 -41.10
CA ASN A 76 -21.99 -50.63 -42.23
C ASN A 76 -21.80 -49.64 -43.40
N VAL A 77 -20.55 -49.39 -43.77
CA VAL A 77 -20.13 -48.35 -44.74
C VAL A 77 -20.59 -48.60 -46.18
N MET A 78 -20.97 -49.84 -46.50
CA MET A 78 -21.39 -50.26 -47.85
C MET A 78 -22.88 -49.98 -48.12
N GLU A 79 -23.68 -49.80 -47.08
CA GLU A 79 -25.12 -49.68 -47.21
C GLU A 79 -25.56 -48.22 -47.34
N PRO A 80 -26.44 -47.87 -48.29
CA PRO A 80 -27.00 -46.53 -48.37
C PRO A 80 -28.04 -46.30 -47.25
N ASN A 81 -28.13 -45.07 -46.73
CA ASN A 81 -29.15 -44.62 -45.76
C ASN A 81 -29.16 -45.36 -44.41
N GLN A 82 -28.00 -45.47 -43.75
CA GLN A 82 -27.90 -46.02 -42.39
C GLN A 82 -28.58 -45.10 -41.34
N ASN A 83 -29.14 -45.70 -40.29
CA ASN A 83 -29.74 -45.02 -39.14
C ASN A 83 -29.63 -45.89 -37.88
N ASN A 84 -28.39 -46.11 -37.41
CA ASN A 84 -28.12 -47.02 -36.30
C ASN A 84 -28.05 -46.26 -34.98
N TRP A 85 -28.99 -46.51 -34.08
CA TRP A 85 -29.06 -45.87 -32.77
C TRP A 85 -28.54 -46.76 -31.67
N LEU A 86 -27.80 -46.17 -30.73
CA LEU A 86 -27.37 -46.78 -29.49
C LEU A 86 -27.71 -45.83 -28.34
N ARG A 87 -28.45 -46.31 -27.33
CA ARG A 87 -28.88 -45.48 -26.19
C ARG A 87 -28.38 -46.06 -24.88
N THR A 88 -27.82 -45.20 -24.05
CA THR A 88 -27.42 -45.54 -22.69
C THR A 88 -28.60 -45.91 -21.80
N ASP A 89 -28.29 -46.43 -20.62
CA ASP A 89 -29.24 -46.45 -19.50
C ASP A 89 -29.55 -45.04 -18.99
N TRP A 90 -30.55 -44.97 -18.10
CA TRP A 90 -30.98 -43.71 -17.49
C TRP A 90 -29.93 -43.20 -16.52
N ILE A 91 -29.47 -41.97 -16.73
CA ILE A 91 -28.43 -41.33 -15.92
C ILE A 91 -29.10 -40.37 -14.94
N LEU A 92 -28.91 -40.62 -13.64
CA LEU A 92 -29.38 -39.72 -12.59
C LEU A 92 -28.56 -38.43 -12.60
N ARG A 93 -29.23 -37.28 -12.73
CA ARG A 93 -28.57 -35.95 -12.77
C ARG A 93 -28.03 -35.50 -11.41
N GLY A 94 -28.70 -35.89 -10.33
CA GLY A 94 -28.47 -35.30 -9.01
C GLY A 94 -28.77 -33.80 -9.01
N GLY A 95 -27.86 -32.99 -8.44
CA GLY A 95 -27.97 -31.53 -8.43
C GLY A 95 -27.38 -30.82 -9.66
N ALA A 96 -26.77 -31.55 -10.58
CA ALA A 96 -25.97 -31.01 -11.68
C ALA A 96 -26.81 -30.31 -12.73
N GLN A 97 -26.78 -28.98 -12.85
CA GLN A 97 -27.53 -28.27 -13.90
C GLN A 97 -26.92 -28.43 -15.29
N ARG A 98 -25.61 -28.72 -15.32
CA ARG A 98 -24.81 -28.89 -16.51
C ARG A 98 -23.99 -30.15 -16.37
N VAL A 99 -23.91 -30.93 -17.43
CA VAL A 99 -23.15 -32.19 -17.46
C VAL A 99 -22.24 -32.18 -18.68
N TYR A 100 -21.10 -32.83 -18.53
CA TYR A 100 -20.07 -33.02 -19.53
C TYR A 100 -20.05 -34.49 -19.93
N ILE A 101 -19.88 -34.72 -21.22
CA ILE A 101 -19.92 -36.02 -21.88
C ILE A 101 -18.58 -36.16 -22.60
N GLU A 102 -17.69 -36.96 -22.03
CA GLU A 102 -16.42 -37.36 -22.64
C GLU A 102 -16.61 -38.67 -23.39
N ILE A 103 -16.24 -38.69 -24.66
CA ILE A 103 -16.37 -39.84 -25.54
C ILE A 103 -14.98 -40.16 -26.07
N LYS A 104 -14.52 -41.40 -25.88
CA LYS A 104 -13.30 -41.92 -26.50
C LYS A 104 -13.66 -42.94 -27.55
N PHE A 105 -13.21 -42.76 -28.78
CA PHE A 105 -13.60 -43.59 -29.91
C PHE A 105 -12.49 -43.72 -30.96
N THR A 106 -12.56 -44.75 -31.78
CA THR A 106 -11.72 -44.91 -32.96
C THR A 106 -12.60 -44.77 -34.21
N LEU A 107 -12.06 -44.15 -35.25
CA LEU A 107 -12.77 -43.95 -36.51
C LEU A 107 -11.84 -44.27 -37.68
N ARG A 108 -12.34 -45.07 -38.63
CA ARG A 108 -11.58 -45.49 -39.80
C ARG A 108 -11.81 -44.53 -40.97
N ASP A 109 -10.72 -44.14 -41.65
CA ASP A 109 -10.77 -43.27 -42.84
C ASP A 109 -11.55 -43.97 -43.98
N CYS A 110 -12.51 -43.28 -44.57
CA CYS A 110 -13.29 -43.79 -45.70
C CYS A 110 -12.42 -44.10 -46.93
N ASN A 111 -11.31 -43.39 -47.12
CA ASN A 111 -10.35 -43.64 -48.21
C ASN A 111 -9.61 -44.97 -48.05
N SER A 112 -9.55 -45.51 -46.82
CA SER A 112 -8.91 -46.80 -46.52
C SER A 112 -9.82 -48.01 -46.78
N LEU A 113 -11.06 -47.76 -47.25
CA LEU A 113 -12.08 -48.77 -47.50
C LEU A 113 -12.36 -48.83 -49.02
N PRO A 114 -12.18 -49.99 -49.67
CA PRO A 114 -12.41 -50.10 -51.10
C PRO A 114 -13.92 -50.07 -51.41
N GLY A 115 -14.34 -49.24 -52.36
CA GLY A 115 -15.70 -49.28 -52.94
C GLY A 115 -16.80 -48.55 -52.17
N VAL A 116 -16.47 -47.69 -51.20
CA VAL A 116 -17.46 -47.03 -50.29
C VAL A 116 -17.71 -45.54 -50.57
N MET A 117 -17.25 -45.02 -51.73
CA MET A 117 -17.38 -43.59 -52.05
C MET A 117 -18.85 -43.19 -52.21
N GLY A 118 -19.33 -42.30 -51.32
CA GLY A 118 -20.68 -41.73 -51.33
C GLY A 118 -21.60 -42.22 -50.21
N THR A 119 -21.38 -43.43 -49.69
CA THR A 119 -22.14 -44.01 -48.55
C THR A 119 -21.39 -43.84 -47.23
N CYS A 120 -20.06 -43.94 -47.24
CA CYS A 120 -19.23 -43.83 -46.04
C CYS A 120 -19.19 -42.40 -45.47
N LYS A 121 -19.22 -42.30 -44.13
CA LYS A 121 -19.12 -41.06 -43.35
C LYS A 121 -18.01 -41.17 -42.30
N GLU A 122 -17.45 -40.02 -41.94
CA GLU A 122 -16.42 -39.91 -40.90
C GLU A 122 -16.93 -39.18 -39.65
N THR A 123 -18.24 -39.22 -39.47
CA THR A 123 -18.93 -38.54 -38.36
C THR A 123 -20.08 -39.38 -37.83
N PHE A 124 -20.41 -39.18 -36.56
CA PHE A 124 -21.61 -39.72 -35.92
C PHE A 124 -22.31 -38.61 -35.14
N ASN A 125 -23.57 -38.80 -34.78
CA ASN A 125 -24.34 -37.79 -34.07
C ASN A 125 -24.55 -38.17 -32.61
N LEU A 126 -24.41 -37.19 -31.72
CA LEU A 126 -24.67 -37.33 -30.28
C LEU A 126 -25.99 -36.65 -29.92
N TYR A 127 -26.81 -37.32 -29.12
CA TYR A 127 -28.13 -36.87 -28.68
C TYR A 127 -28.33 -37.05 -27.18
N TYR A 128 -29.28 -36.30 -26.62
CA TYR A 128 -29.78 -36.51 -25.27
C TYR A 128 -31.29 -36.33 -25.18
N TYR A 129 -31.89 -36.93 -24.15
CA TYR A 129 -33.29 -36.76 -23.81
C TYR A 129 -33.49 -36.77 -22.29
N GLU A 130 -34.07 -35.70 -21.76
CA GLU A 130 -34.40 -35.60 -20.35
C GLU A 130 -35.69 -36.36 -20.00
N SER A 131 -35.63 -37.26 -19.01
CA SER A 131 -36.79 -38.02 -18.54
C SER A 131 -36.79 -38.20 -17.03
N ASN A 132 -37.99 -38.18 -16.45
CA ASN A 132 -38.19 -38.57 -15.06
C ASN A 132 -38.42 -40.09 -14.92
N ASN A 133 -38.57 -40.80 -16.05
CA ASN A 133 -38.76 -42.25 -16.10
C ASN A 133 -37.40 -42.92 -16.35
N ASP A 134 -37.03 -43.85 -15.48
CA ASP A 134 -35.78 -44.61 -15.51
C ASP A 134 -35.90 -45.92 -16.32
N LYS A 135 -37.13 -46.34 -16.69
CA LYS A 135 -37.42 -47.67 -17.26
C LYS A 135 -37.89 -47.65 -18.72
N GLU A 136 -37.47 -46.67 -19.51
CA GLU A 136 -37.85 -46.63 -20.93
C GLU A 136 -37.18 -47.77 -21.72
N ARG A 137 -38.00 -48.66 -22.31
CA ARG A 137 -37.51 -49.86 -23.01
C ARG A 137 -37.12 -49.67 -24.48
N TYR A 138 -37.66 -48.64 -25.15
CA TYR A 138 -37.47 -48.43 -26.59
C TYR A 138 -36.92 -47.03 -26.87
N ILE A 139 -36.16 -46.89 -27.95
CA ILE A 139 -35.67 -45.59 -28.44
C ILE A 139 -36.80 -44.90 -29.21
N ARG A 140 -37.15 -43.67 -28.83
CA ARG A 140 -38.12 -42.82 -29.53
C ARG A 140 -37.39 -41.65 -30.17
N GLU A 141 -37.03 -41.78 -31.44
CA GLU A 141 -36.15 -40.85 -32.17
C GLU A 141 -36.62 -39.37 -32.09
N ASN A 142 -37.93 -39.13 -32.07
CA ASN A 142 -38.51 -37.79 -32.02
C ASN A 142 -38.36 -37.05 -30.67
N GLN A 143 -37.96 -37.74 -29.60
CA GLN A 143 -37.82 -37.14 -28.26
C GLN A 143 -36.40 -36.65 -27.98
N PHE A 144 -35.43 -37.07 -28.80
CA PHE A 144 -34.02 -36.75 -28.61
C PHE A 144 -33.67 -35.37 -29.18
N GLY A 145 -33.05 -34.54 -28.36
CA GLY A 145 -32.40 -33.30 -28.81
C GLY A 145 -30.98 -33.61 -29.29
N LYS A 146 -30.62 -33.15 -30.48
CA LYS A 146 -29.25 -33.28 -30.99
C LYS A 146 -28.30 -32.39 -30.21
N ILE A 147 -27.22 -32.96 -29.68
CA ILE A 147 -26.13 -32.23 -29.04
C ILE A 147 -25.20 -31.69 -30.11
N ASP A 148 -24.58 -32.59 -30.87
CA ASP A 148 -23.61 -32.23 -31.90
C ASP A 148 -23.40 -33.38 -32.91
N THR A 149 -22.75 -33.06 -34.04
CA THR A 149 -22.14 -34.04 -34.94
C THR A 149 -20.68 -34.18 -34.56
N VAL A 150 -20.27 -35.36 -34.10
CA VAL A 150 -18.89 -35.64 -33.66
C VAL A 150 -18.07 -36.17 -34.83
N ALA A 151 -16.91 -35.56 -35.06
CA ALA A 151 -15.91 -35.97 -36.03
C ALA A 151 -14.64 -36.42 -35.31
N ALA A 152 -13.79 -37.21 -35.98
CA ALA A 152 -12.47 -37.56 -35.46
C ALA A 152 -11.44 -36.49 -35.84
N ASP A 153 -10.57 -36.11 -34.91
CA ASP A 153 -9.37 -35.30 -35.18
C ASP A 153 -8.33 -36.12 -35.96
N GLU A 154 -8.22 -37.42 -35.65
CA GLU A 154 -7.38 -38.37 -36.37
C GLU A 154 -8.14 -39.65 -36.74
N SER A 155 -8.15 -40.00 -38.02
CA SER A 155 -8.63 -41.30 -38.52
C SER A 155 -7.46 -42.26 -38.77
N PHE A 156 -7.71 -43.56 -38.66
CA PHE A 156 -6.69 -44.58 -38.97
C PHE A 156 -6.86 -45.16 -40.37
N THR A 157 -5.74 -45.44 -41.02
CA THR A 157 -5.62 -45.96 -42.39
C THR A 157 -5.17 -47.42 -42.40
N GLN A 158 -5.10 -48.02 -43.59
CA GLN A 158 -4.63 -49.41 -43.74
C GLN A 158 -3.16 -49.59 -43.32
N VAL A 159 -2.36 -48.52 -43.32
CA VAL A 159 -0.96 -48.53 -42.85
C VAL A 159 -0.91 -48.65 -41.33
N ASP A 160 -1.74 -47.89 -40.62
CA ASP A 160 -1.81 -47.88 -39.14
C ASP A 160 -2.26 -49.24 -38.57
N ILE A 161 -3.09 -49.98 -39.31
CA ILE A 161 -3.53 -51.35 -38.96
C ILE A 161 -2.35 -52.34 -39.04
N GLY A 162 -1.44 -52.16 -40.01
CA GLY A 162 -0.23 -52.97 -40.17
C GLY A 162 0.74 -52.83 -38.99
N ASP A 163 0.81 -51.63 -38.42
CA ASP A 163 1.67 -51.29 -37.28
C ASP A 163 0.99 -51.49 -35.91
N ARG A 164 -0.26 -51.98 -35.88
CA ARG A 164 -1.12 -52.12 -34.68
C ARG A 164 -1.34 -50.81 -33.92
N ILE A 165 -1.29 -49.68 -34.61
CA ILE A 165 -1.50 -48.36 -34.01
C ILE A 165 -2.99 -48.04 -34.08
N MET A 166 -3.69 -48.15 -32.94
CA MET A 166 -5.07 -47.67 -32.83
C MET A 166 -5.08 -46.20 -32.40
N LYS A 167 -5.57 -45.32 -33.27
CA LYS A 167 -5.71 -43.89 -32.97
C LYS A 167 -6.99 -43.64 -32.19
N LEU A 168 -6.84 -43.33 -30.90
CA LEU A 168 -7.94 -43.07 -29.99
C LEU A 168 -8.26 -41.57 -29.95
N ASN A 169 -9.43 -41.18 -30.44
CA ASN A 169 -9.95 -39.82 -30.37
C ASN A 169 -10.63 -39.59 -29.02
N THR A 170 -10.55 -38.38 -28.47
CA THR A 170 -11.26 -37.98 -27.24
C THR A 170 -11.99 -36.67 -27.48
N GLU A 171 -13.32 -36.72 -27.39
CA GLU A 171 -14.19 -35.56 -27.60
C GLU A 171 -15.00 -35.28 -26.34
N VAL A 172 -15.10 -34.00 -25.95
CA VAL A 172 -15.91 -33.56 -24.80
C VAL A 172 -17.00 -32.62 -25.28
N ARG A 173 -18.25 -32.90 -24.92
CA ARG A 173 -19.40 -32.03 -25.15
C ARG A 173 -20.15 -31.78 -23.85
N ASP A 174 -20.87 -30.67 -23.77
CA ASP A 174 -21.69 -30.35 -22.61
C ASP A 174 -23.15 -30.12 -22.98
N VAL A 175 -24.04 -30.41 -22.04
CA VAL A 175 -25.45 -30.01 -22.11
C VAL A 175 -25.80 -29.21 -20.85
N GLY A 176 -26.38 -28.04 -21.07
CA GLY A 176 -26.71 -27.07 -20.02
C GLY A 176 -28.19 -27.04 -19.68
N ALA A 177 -28.49 -26.54 -18.47
CA ALA A 177 -29.84 -26.31 -17.93
C ALA A 177 -30.76 -27.54 -17.85
N LEU A 178 -30.21 -28.70 -17.47
CA LEU A 178 -31.01 -29.89 -17.21
C LEU A 178 -31.96 -29.67 -16.01
N THR A 179 -33.24 -29.96 -16.20
CA THR A 179 -34.32 -29.68 -15.25
C THR A 179 -34.95 -30.94 -14.66
N ARG A 180 -34.97 -32.05 -15.41
CA ARG A 180 -35.59 -33.32 -14.97
C ARG A 180 -34.68 -34.10 -14.02
N LYS A 181 -35.19 -35.21 -13.46
CA LYS A 181 -34.46 -36.07 -12.51
C LYS A 181 -33.23 -36.74 -13.14
N GLY A 182 -33.30 -37.03 -14.44
CA GLY A 182 -32.21 -37.67 -15.17
C GLY A 182 -32.41 -37.57 -16.68
N PHE A 183 -31.55 -38.23 -17.43
CA PHE A 183 -31.52 -38.16 -18.88
C PHE A 183 -30.92 -39.42 -19.50
N TYR A 184 -31.19 -39.63 -20.78
CA TYR A 184 -30.58 -40.65 -21.62
C TYR A 184 -29.63 -39.99 -22.61
N LEU A 185 -28.52 -40.66 -22.93
CA LEU A 185 -27.68 -40.31 -24.08
C LEU A 185 -27.93 -41.30 -25.21
N ALA A 186 -27.82 -40.82 -26.44
CA ALA A 186 -27.89 -41.68 -27.61
C ALA A 186 -26.87 -41.28 -28.68
N PHE A 187 -26.37 -42.28 -29.39
CA PHE A 187 -25.41 -42.19 -30.47
C PHE A 187 -26.08 -42.69 -31.74
N GLN A 188 -26.01 -41.90 -32.80
CA GLN A 188 -26.58 -42.25 -34.10
C GLN A 188 -25.47 -42.32 -35.13
N ASP A 189 -25.33 -43.49 -35.74
CA ASP A 189 -24.49 -43.73 -36.90
C ASP A 189 -25.32 -43.65 -38.19
N VAL A 190 -24.73 -43.01 -39.21
CA VAL A 190 -25.32 -42.77 -40.54
C VAL A 190 -24.43 -43.29 -41.68
N GLY A 191 -23.50 -44.20 -41.37
CA GLY A 191 -22.63 -44.86 -42.35
C GLY A 191 -21.13 -44.72 -42.06
N ALA A 192 -20.74 -44.60 -40.80
CA ALA A 192 -19.36 -44.55 -40.35
C ALA A 192 -18.83 -45.93 -39.94
N CYS A 193 -17.51 -46.04 -39.89
CA CYS A 193 -16.82 -47.18 -39.30
C CYS A 193 -16.16 -46.75 -37.99
N ILE A 194 -16.88 -46.95 -36.89
CA ILE A 194 -16.58 -46.39 -35.57
C ILE A 194 -16.61 -47.47 -34.48
N ALA A 195 -15.72 -47.34 -33.49
CA ALA A 195 -15.81 -48.06 -32.22
C ALA A 195 -15.76 -47.08 -31.04
N LEU A 196 -16.82 -47.07 -30.22
CA LEU A 196 -16.91 -46.36 -28.95
C LEU A 196 -16.17 -47.14 -27.86
N VAL A 197 -15.02 -46.61 -27.45
CA VAL A 197 -14.12 -47.21 -26.45
C VAL A 197 -14.46 -46.77 -25.03
N SER A 198 -15.01 -45.56 -24.85
CA SER A 198 -15.37 -45.01 -23.54
C SER A 198 -16.47 -43.98 -23.67
N VAL A 199 -17.41 -43.99 -22.74
CA VAL A 199 -18.31 -42.85 -22.49
C VAL A 199 -18.28 -42.56 -21.01
N ARG A 200 -17.87 -41.34 -20.66
CA ARG A 200 -17.88 -40.84 -19.29
C ARG A 200 -18.74 -39.59 -19.22
N VAL A 201 -19.71 -39.61 -18.33
CA VAL A 201 -20.59 -38.48 -18.06
C VAL A 201 -20.30 -37.98 -16.66
N PHE A 202 -20.05 -36.70 -16.50
CA PHE A 202 -19.71 -36.11 -15.21
C PHE A 202 -20.20 -34.66 -15.13
N TYR A 203 -20.29 -34.12 -13.92
CA TYR A 203 -20.49 -32.69 -13.72
C TYR A 203 -19.37 -32.10 -12.89
N LYS A 204 -19.25 -30.78 -12.92
CA LYS A 204 -18.21 -30.05 -12.21
C LYS A 204 -18.76 -29.45 -10.91
N LYS A 205 -17.91 -29.37 -9.89
CA LYS A 205 -18.18 -28.69 -8.62
C LYS A 205 -16.91 -27.99 -8.15
N CYS A 206 -17.07 -26.90 -7.42
CA CYS A 206 -15.98 -26.33 -6.65
C CYS A 206 -15.84 -27.10 -5.33
N PRO A 207 -14.69 -27.75 -5.05
CA PRO A 207 -14.50 -28.58 -3.88
C PRO A 207 -14.39 -27.74 -2.60
N MET A 208 -14.71 -28.32 -1.45
CA MET A 208 -14.68 -27.61 -0.17
C MET A 208 -13.31 -26.99 0.08
N ALA A 209 -13.29 -25.68 0.31
CA ALA A 209 -12.06 -24.93 0.49
C ALA A 209 -12.12 -24.05 1.74
N VAL A 210 -10.96 -23.82 2.36
CA VAL A 210 -10.81 -22.80 3.40
C VAL A 210 -9.90 -21.70 2.87
N ARG A 211 -10.40 -20.47 2.84
CA ARG A 211 -9.69 -19.27 2.35
C ARG A 211 -9.96 -18.12 3.30
N ASN A 212 -8.92 -17.37 3.65
CA ASN A 212 -9.01 -16.23 4.57
C ASN A 212 -9.77 -16.56 5.88
N LEU A 213 -9.49 -17.73 6.46
CA LEU A 213 -10.18 -18.27 7.65
C LEU A 213 -11.71 -18.41 7.52
N ALA A 214 -12.22 -18.49 6.29
CA ALA A 214 -13.61 -18.83 6.00
C ALA A 214 -13.67 -20.16 5.22
N GLN A 215 -14.61 -21.02 5.61
CA GLN A 215 -14.91 -22.30 4.99
C GLN A 215 -16.01 -22.13 3.94
N PHE A 216 -15.76 -22.65 2.74
CA PHE A 216 -16.66 -22.65 1.60
C PHE A 216 -17.03 -24.10 1.27
N PRO A 217 -18.33 -24.46 1.26
CA PRO A 217 -18.76 -25.84 1.03
C PRO A 217 -18.62 -26.27 -0.44
N ASP A 218 -18.68 -27.59 -0.67
CA ASP A 218 -18.82 -28.16 -2.02
C ASP A 218 -20.00 -27.48 -2.75
N THR A 219 -19.71 -26.83 -3.88
CA THR A 219 -20.70 -26.06 -4.63
C THR A 219 -20.78 -26.52 -6.07
N ILE A 220 -21.97 -26.90 -6.53
CA ILE A 220 -22.22 -27.33 -7.91
C ILE A 220 -22.16 -26.11 -8.84
N THR A 221 -21.58 -26.27 -10.02
CA THR A 221 -21.49 -25.21 -11.02
C THR A 221 -22.86 -24.83 -11.60
N GLY A 222 -22.97 -23.61 -12.11
CA GLY A 222 -24.23 -23.10 -12.67
C GLY A 222 -24.58 -23.67 -14.05
N ALA A 223 -25.76 -23.29 -14.53
CA ALA A 223 -26.30 -23.79 -15.80
C ALA A 223 -25.53 -23.36 -17.05
N ASP A 224 -24.77 -22.26 -17.03
CA ASP A 224 -24.08 -21.66 -18.19
C ASP A 224 -22.54 -21.80 -18.14
N THR A 225 -21.85 -21.85 -19.29
CA THR A 225 -20.36 -21.92 -19.37
C THR A 225 -19.68 -20.71 -18.74
N SER A 226 -20.37 -19.57 -18.65
CA SER A 226 -19.88 -18.35 -18.02
C SER A 226 -20.57 -18.06 -16.68
N SER A 227 -21.30 -19.03 -16.11
CA SER A 227 -22.00 -18.84 -14.85
C SER A 227 -21.03 -18.74 -13.68
N LEU A 228 -21.33 -17.81 -12.77
CA LEU A 228 -20.62 -17.63 -11.51
C LEU A 228 -21.62 -17.78 -10.37
N VAL A 229 -21.42 -18.79 -9.53
CA VAL A 229 -22.27 -19.02 -8.35
C VAL A 229 -21.63 -18.33 -7.15
N GLU A 230 -22.26 -17.29 -6.63
CA GLU A 230 -21.82 -16.62 -5.39
C GLU A 230 -22.06 -17.55 -4.19
N VAL A 231 -21.02 -17.74 -3.38
CA VAL A 231 -21.05 -18.55 -2.16
C VAL A 231 -20.53 -17.73 -0.99
N ARG A 232 -21.35 -17.60 0.05
CA ARG A 232 -20.92 -16.99 1.32
C ARG A 232 -20.16 -18.04 2.14
N GLY A 233 -18.97 -17.68 2.59
CA GLY A 233 -18.16 -18.49 3.48
C GLY A 233 -18.63 -18.40 4.93
N SER A 234 -18.31 -19.41 5.72
CA SER A 234 -18.54 -19.42 7.16
C SER A 234 -17.20 -19.35 7.88
N CYS A 235 -17.03 -18.41 8.82
CA CYS A 235 -15.79 -18.29 9.58
C CYS A 235 -15.45 -19.60 10.31
N VAL A 236 -14.17 -19.98 10.29
CA VAL A 236 -13.69 -21.17 10.99
C VAL A 236 -13.86 -21.01 12.50
N HIS A 237 -13.88 -22.11 13.24
CA HIS A 237 -14.03 -22.06 14.69
C HIS A 237 -12.94 -21.20 15.36
N ASN A 238 -13.32 -20.43 16.38
CA ASN A 238 -12.47 -19.44 17.08
C ASN A 238 -11.97 -18.29 16.17
N SER A 239 -12.78 -17.90 15.18
CA SER A 239 -12.57 -16.69 14.39
C SER A 239 -13.86 -15.88 14.26
N GLU A 240 -13.71 -14.59 14.02
CA GLU A 240 -14.80 -13.63 13.84
C GLU A 240 -14.74 -12.99 12.45
N GLU A 241 -15.91 -12.68 11.91
CA GLU A 241 -16.08 -12.01 10.62
C GLU A 241 -15.60 -10.56 10.74
N ARG A 242 -14.57 -10.19 9.96
CA ARG A 242 -14.17 -8.78 9.80
C ARG A 242 -14.90 -8.16 8.62
N ASP A 243 -14.79 -8.84 7.48
CA ASP A 243 -15.44 -8.50 6.22
C ASP A 243 -16.16 -9.75 5.70
N VAL A 244 -17.40 -9.62 5.23
CA VAL A 244 -18.24 -10.77 4.81
C VAL A 244 -17.49 -11.66 3.80
N PRO A 245 -17.11 -12.91 4.16
CA PRO A 245 -16.35 -13.77 3.28
C PRO A 245 -17.24 -14.31 2.16
N LYS A 246 -16.83 -14.09 0.92
CA LYS A 246 -17.53 -14.52 -0.29
C LYS A 246 -16.55 -15.04 -1.32
N MET A 247 -16.95 -16.07 -2.06
CA MET A 247 -16.22 -16.62 -3.21
C MET A 247 -17.19 -16.94 -4.33
N TYR A 248 -16.70 -17.00 -5.55
CA TYR A 248 -17.50 -17.39 -6.72
C TYR A 248 -17.01 -18.72 -7.25
N CYS A 249 -17.92 -19.67 -7.43
CA CYS A 249 -17.64 -20.93 -8.08
C CYS A 249 -17.83 -20.77 -9.60
N GLY A 250 -16.76 -20.97 -10.37
CA GLY A 250 -16.75 -20.91 -11.83
C GLY A 250 -17.33 -22.17 -12.48
N ALA A 251 -17.78 -22.07 -13.74
CA ALA A 251 -18.39 -23.18 -14.47
C ALA A 251 -17.43 -24.37 -14.73
N ASP A 252 -16.13 -24.12 -14.65
CA ASP A 252 -15.03 -25.08 -14.73
C ASP A 252 -14.74 -25.80 -13.40
N GLY A 253 -15.48 -25.50 -12.34
CA GLY A 253 -15.29 -26.11 -11.02
C GLY A 253 -14.15 -25.47 -10.21
N GLU A 254 -13.66 -24.31 -10.64
CA GLU A 254 -12.62 -23.59 -9.93
C GLU A 254 -13.20 -22.45 -9.08
N TRP A 255 -12.57 -22.27 -7.92
CA TRP A 255 -12.88 -21.17 -7.02
C TRP A 255 -12.19 -19.89 -7.48
N LEU A 256 -12.97 -18.84 -7.71
CA LEU A 256 -12.45 -17.51 -7.97
C LEU A 256 -12.08 -16.77 -6.68
N VAL A 257 -11.59 -15.55 -6.84
CA VAL A 257 -10.97 -14.74 -5.77
C VAL A 257 -11.89 -14.59 -4.56
N PRO A 258 -11.39 -14.90 -3.34
CA PRO A 258 -12.11 -14.63 -2.10
C PRO A 258 -12.15 -13.13 -1.80
N ILE A 259 -13.35 -12.66 -1.45
CA ILE A 259 -13.62 -11.31 -0.96
C ILE A 259 -13.96 -11.42 0.52
N GLY A 260 -13.41 -10.53 1.34
CA GLY A 260 -13.61 -10.59 2.79
C GLY A 260 -12.76 -11.65 3.48
N ASN A 261 -12.77 -11.61 4.81
CA ASN A 261 -11.94 -12.45 5.65
C ASN A 261 -12.50 -12.56 7.07
N CYS A 262 -12.12 -13.65 7.73
CA CYS A 262 -12.28 -13.82 9.16
C CYS A 262 -10.92 -13.60 9.85
N LEU A 263 -10.94 -13.20 11.11
CA LEU A 263 -9.75 -13.07 11.95
C LEU A 263 -9.86 -14.01 13.13
N CYS A 264 -8.77 -14.71 13.48
CA CYS A 264 -8.75 -15.49 14.71
C CYS A 264 -8.98 -14.60 15.93
N ASN A 265 -9.72 -15.12 16.90
CA ASN A 265 -10.00 -14.42 18.14
C ASN A 265 -8.72 -14.16 18.94
N PRO A 266 -8.71 -13.18 19.87
CA PRO A 266 -7.59 -12.95 20.77
C PRO A 266 -7.15 -14.24 21.46
N GLY A 267 -5.83 -14.46 21.54
CA GLY A 267 -5.26 -15.72 22.05
C GLY A 267 -5.19 -16.87 21.05
N PHE A 268 -5.71 -16.75 19.82
CA PHE A 268 -5.60 -17.78 18.78
C PHE A 268 -4.75 -17.28 17.62
N GLU A 269 -4.01 -18.14 16.91
CA GLU A 269 -3.28 -17.83 15.68
C GLU A 269 -3.74 -18.69 14.51
N GLU A 270 -3.55 -18.18 13.30
CA GLU A 270 -3.81 -18.94 12.08
C GLU A 270 -2.68 -19.96 11.86
N ARG A 271 -3.05 -21.25 11.81
CA ARG A 271 -2.15 -22.34 11.45
C ARG A 271 -2.91 -23.41 10.67
N ASN A 272 -2.44 -23.72 9.46
CA ASN A 272 -3.07 -24.66 8.54
C ASN A 272 -4.55 -24.33 8.26
N ALA A 273 -4.85 -23.06 8.00
CA ALA A 273 -6.21 -22.56 7.75
C ALA A 273 -7.22 -22.83 8.89
N LYS A 274 -6.73 -22.94 10.14
CA LYS A 274 -7.52 -23.06 11.36
C LYS A 274 -7.00 -22.09 12.42
N CYS A 275 -7.87 -21.63 13.31
CA CYS A 275 -7.46 -20.84 14.46
C CYS A 275 -7.10 -21.75 15.63
N GLN A 276 -5.81 -21.80 15.98
CA GLN A 276 -5.28 -22.62 17.06
C GLN A 276 -4.88 -21.73 18.23
N ALA A 277 -5.12 -22.19 19.46
CA ALA A 277 -4.76 -21.42 20.65
C ALA A 277 -3.23 -21.20 20.73
N CYS A 278 -2.82 -20.01 21.16
CA CYS A 278 -1.42 -19.70 21.43
C CYS A 278 -0.84 -20.71 22.41
N LYS A 279 0.37 -21.19 22.14
CA LYS A 279 1.07 -22.12 23.03
C LYS A 279 1.44 -21.49 24.36
N ILE A 280 1.67 -22.33 25.37
CA ILE A 280 2.14 -21.90 26.69
C ILE A 280 3.44 -21.08 26.52
N GLY A 281 3.53 -19.95 27.22
CA GLY A 281 4.62 -18.98 27.07
C GLY A 281 4.48 -18.02 25.88
N TYR A 282 3.39 -18.12 25.11
CA TYR A 282 3.02 -17.18 24.05
C TYR A 282 1.67 -16.51 24.36
N TYR A 283 1.43 -15.38 23.73
CA TYR A 283 0.17 -14.63 23.86
C TYR A 283 -0.19 -13.90 22.55
N ARG A 284 -1.45 -13.52 22.42
CA ARG A 284 -1.94 -12.63 21.36
C ARG A 284 -3.05 -11.74 21.92
N ALA A 285 -2.80 -10.44 22.01
CA ALA A 285 -3.68 -9.53 22.73
C ALA A 285 -4.92 -9.12 21.94
N LEU A 286 -4.76 -8.89 20.63
CA LEU A 286 -5.82 -8.42 19.74
C LEU A 286 -6.02 -9.38 18.56
N ALA A 287 -7.25 -9.41 18.01
CA ALA A 287 -7.56 -10.15 16.79
C ALA A 287 -6.86 -9.58 15.55
N THR A 288 -6.43 -8.31 15.60
CA THR A 288 -5.65 -7.64 14.55
C THR A 288 -4.16 -7.92 14.61
N ASP A 289 -3.67 -8.44 15.74
CA ASP A 289 -2.26 -8.83 15.87
C ASP A 289 -1.96 -9.98 14.89
N GLY A 290 -0.70 -10.19 14.51
CA GLY A 290 -0.32 -11.28 13.60
C GLY A 290 -0.35 -12.66 14.26
N ALA A 291 0.77 -13.38 14.20
CA ALA A 291 0.93 -14.66 14.91
C ALA A 291 1.11 -14.46 16.44
N CYS A 292 1.00 -15.54 17.21
CA CYS A 292 1.25 -15.49 18.64
C CYS A 292 2.69 -15.06 18.94
N SER A 293 2.83 -14.08 19.83
CA SER A 293 4.13 -13.56 20.24
C SER A 293 4.60 -14.25 21.52
N LYS A 294 5.91 -14.47 21.65
CA LYS A 294 6.48 -14.98 22.90
C LYS A 294 6.28 -13.95 24.01
N CYS A 295 6.02 -14.40 25.23
CA CYS A 295 5.90 -13.50 26.37
C CYS A 295 7.14 -12.63 26.54
N PRO A 296 6.97 -11.31 26.76
CA PRO A 296 8.08 -10.40 26.96
C PRO A 296 8.78 -10.66 28.30
N LEU A 297 9.99 -10.10 28.46
CA LEU A 297 10.83 -10.33 29.66
C LEU A 297 10.05 -10.07 30.97
N HIS A 298 10.35 -10.90 31.96
CA HIS A 298 9.72 -10.90 33.29
C HIS A 298 8.19 -11.08 33.27
N SER A 299 7.69 -11.78 32.26
CA SER A 299 6.28 -12.15 32.16
C SER A 299 6.12 -13.53 31.54
N TYR A 300 5.04 -14.21 31.90
CA TYR A 300 4.78 -15.57 31.46
C TYR A 300 3.27 -15.85 31.32
N SER A 301 2.91 -16.70 30.35
CA SER A 301 1.55 -17.18 30.15
C SER A 301 1.48 -18.68 30.47
N VAL A 302 0.67 -19.03 31.48
CA VAL A 302 0.57 -20.41 31.98
C VAL A 302 -0.46 -21.23 31.19
N ARG A 303 -1.39 -20.55 30.48
CA ARG A 303 -2.50 -21.19 29.77
C ARG A 303 -2.31 -21.05 28.27
N GLU A 304 -2.72 -22.07 27.52
CA GLU A 304 -2.91 -21.92 26.08
C GLU A 304 -4.02 -20.90 25.82
N GLY A 305 -3.94 -20.16 24.70
CA GLY A 305 -4.96 -19.18 24.35
C GLY A 305 -4.85 -17.85 25.11
N SER A 306 -3.70 -17.55 25.71
CA SER A 306 -3.54 -16.36 26.55
C SER A 306 -3.55 -15.07 25.73
N THR A 307 -4.32 -14.07 26.17
CA THR A 307 -4.36 -12.73 25.55
C THR A 307 -3.32 -11.77 26.13
N SER A 308 -2.73 -12.11 27.28
CA SER A 308 -1.67 -11.35 27.92
C SER A 308 -0.78 -12.28 28.74
N CYS A 309 0.44 -11.83 29.02
CA CYS A 309 1.37 -12.53 29.91
C CYS A 309 1.33 -11.91 31.29
N ALA A 310 1.14 -12.72 32.32
CA ALA A 310 1.17 -12.30 33.72
C ALA A 310 2.61 -11.93 34.10
N CYS A 311 2.80 -10.86 34.87
CA CYS A 311 4.13 -10.47 35.33
C CYS A 311 4.65 -11.43 36.40
N ASP A 312 5.97 -11.66 36.38
CA ASP A 312 6.66 -12.40 37.43
C ASP A 312 6.59 -11.65 38.78
N LYS A 313 6.79 -12.37 39.89
CA LYS A 313 6.77 -11.77 41.24
C LYS A 313 7.76 -10.59 41.31
N SER A 314 7.27 -9.44 41.80
CA SER A 314 8.02 -8.17 41.96
C SER A 314 8.27 -7.37 40.68
N TYR A 315 7.62 -7.73 39.57
CA TYR A 315 7.60 -6.97 38.31
C TYR A 315 6.17 -6.52 38.00
N PHE A 316 6.03 -5.34 37.38
CA PHE A 316 4.73 -4.71 37.12
C PHE A 316 4.65 -4.13 35.70
N ARG A 317 3.43 -3.94 35.20
CA ARG A 317 3.09 -3.15 34.00
C ARG A 317 2.03 -2.11 34.37
N SER A 318 2.10 -0.92 33.77
CA SER A 318 1.02 0.09 33.88
C SER A 318 -0.20 -0.34 33.05
N GLU A 319 -1.40 0.11 33.41
CA GLU A 319 -2.63 -0.13 32.63
C GLU A 319 -2.59 0.50 31.23
N THR A 320 -1.75 1.53 31.04
CA THR A 320 -1.53 2.18 29.74
C THR A 320 -0.45 1.51 28.90
N ASP A 321 0.34 0.59 29.47
CA ASP A 321 1.43 -0.05 28.75
C ASP A 321 0.87 -1.20 27.90
N PRO A 322 1.29 -1.33 26.62
CA PRO A 322 0.85 -2.43 25.77
C PRO A 322 1.33 -3.77 26.32
N ALA A 323 0.56 -4.84 26.08
CA ALA A 323 0.90 -6.21 26.54
C ALA A 323 2.24 -6.73 25.99
N SER A 324 2.78 -6.09 24.94
CA SER A 324 4.09 -6.37 24.36
C SER A 324 5.26 -5.80 25.14
N MET A 325 5.05 -4.83 26.04
CA MET A 325 6.13 -4.34 26.89
C MET A 325 6.50 -5.37 27.98
N PRO A 326 7.79 -5.53 28.28
CA PRO A 326 8.25 -6.37 29.38
C PRO A 326 7.78 -5.80 30.72
N CYS A 327 7.57 -6.67 31.71
CA CYS A 327 7.30 -6.21 33.06
C CYS A 327 8.59 -5.67 33.67
N THR A 328 8.50 -4.56 34.40
CA THR A 328 9.67 -3.88 35.00
C THR A 328 9.61 -3.96 36.51
N SER A 329 10.75 -4.20 37.17
CA SER A 329 10.87 -4.15 38.63
C SER A 329 11.23 -2.74 39.08
N ASN A 330 10.87 -2.41 40.33
CA ASN A 330 11.14 -1.11 40.96
C ASN A 330 12.65 -0.73 41.03
N ILE A 331 13.57 -1.65 40.70
CA ILE A 331 15.02 -1.48 40.86
C ILE A 331 15.75 -1.20 39.53
N LEU A 332 15.18 -1.59 38.38
CA LEU A 332 15.78 -1.41 37.05
C LEU A 332 15.22 -0.22 36.24
N VAL A 333 14.40 0.63 36.87
CA VAL A 333 13.85 1.89 36.30
C VAL A 333 14.94 2.96 36.09
N LEU A 334 16.20 2.68 36.42
CA LEU A 334 17.26 3.69 36.36
C LEU A 334 17.58 4.21 34.95
N PHE A 335 17.17 3.56 33.85
CA PHE A 335 17.50 4.03 32.51
C PHE A 335 16.34 4.46 31.59
N TRP A 336 15.07 4.13 31.86
CA TRP A 336 14.02 4.33 30.84
C TRP A 336 12.65 4.84 31.31
N LYS A 337 12.56 5.61 32.42
CA LYS A 337 11.45 6.56 32.71
C LYS A 337 11.67 7.13 34.13
N ARG A 338 12.38 8.24 34.24
CA ARG A 338 12.52 8.99 35.52
C ARG A 338 11.55 10.17 35.57
N PRO A 339 11.25 10.73 36.75
CA PRO A 339 10.69 12.08 36.83
C PRO A 339 11.65 13.10 36.17
N PRO A 340 11.14 14.20 35.58
CA PRO A 340 11.99 15.19 34.91
C PRO A 340 12.82 15.97 35.93
N THR A 341 13.96 16.54 35.50
CA THR A 341 14.73 17.46 36.35
C THR A 341 14.01 18.80 36.51
N ALA A 342 14.48 19.66 37.41
CA ALA A 342 13.94 21.01 37.55
C ALA A 342 14.05 21.83 36.23
N PRO A 343 13.08 22.73 35.96
CA PRO A 343 13.18 23.72 34.90
C PRO A 343 14.43 24.60 35.04
N LEU A 344 15.00 25.01 33.91
CA LEU A 344 16.21 25.84 33.88
C LEU A 344 15.84 27.32 33.64
N HIS A 345 16.75 28.24 33.99
CA HIS A 345 16.65 29.67 33.69
C HIS A 345 15.31 30.32 34.11
N LEU A 346 14.91 30.14 35.37
CA LEU A 346 13.73 30.82 35.91
C LEU A 346 13.98 32.33 36.06
N ILE A 347 13.22 33.14 35.34
CA ILE A 347 13.25 34.59 35.33
C ILE A 347 11.92 35.11 35.88
N SER A 348 11.98 36.13 36.73
CA SER A 348 10.80 36.82 37.26
C SER A 348 10.84 38.31 36.90
N ASN A 349 9.69 38.86 36.48
CA ASN A 349 9.51 40.27 36.20
C ASN A 349 8.30 40.80 36.97
N VAL A 350 8.50 41.82 37.80
CA VAL A 350 7.50 42.39 38.69
C VAL A 350 6.95 43.67 38.10
N ASN A 351 5.64 43.72 37.90
CA ASN A 351 4.93 44.91 37.46
C ASN A 351 3.80 45.23 38.44
N GLU A 352 4.02 46.19 39.34
CA GLU A 352 3.10 46.57 40.41
C GLU A 352 2.67 45.38 41.30
N THR A 353 1.43 44.92 41.15
CA THR A 353 0.79 43.77 41.83
C THR A 353 0.77 42.50 40.98
N SER A 354 1.47 42.49 39.84
CA SER A 354 1.58 41.33 38.94
C SER A 354 3.02 40.85 38.82
N VAL A 355 3.19 39.53 38.69
CA VAL A 355 4.50 38.89 38.48
C VAL A 355 4.40 38.02 37.22
N ASN A 356 5.29 38.26 36.27
CA ASN A 356 5.46 37.43 35.10
C ASN A 356 6.65 36.49 35.33
N LEU A 357 6.40 35.19 35.24
CA LEU A 357 7.43 34.16 35.34
C LEU A 357 7.67 33.52 33.97
N GLU A 358 8.93 33.33 33.63
CA GLU A 358 9.37 32.68 32.40
C GLU A 358 10.52 31.72 32.72
N TRP A 359 10.50 30.52 32.16
CA TRP A 359 11.54 29.50 32.37
C TRP A 359 11.85 28.77 31.06
N SER A 360 12.81 27.85 31.12
CA SER A 360 13.18 26.97 30.01
C SER A 360 13.01 25.51 30.40
N ALA A 361 12.96 24.64 29.40
CA ALA A 361 12.75 23.21 29.60
C ALA A 361 13.86 22.60 30.49
N PRO A 362 13.53 21.53 31.26
CA PRO A 362 14.52 20.82 32.06
C PRO A 362 15.63 20.20 31.20
N LEU A 363 16.80 20.01 31.80
CA LEU A 363 17.92 19.30 31.15
C LEU A 363 17.53 17.87 30.71
N SER A 364 16.67 17.19 31.49
CA SER A 364 16.12 15.88 31.15
C SER A 364 14.62 15.84 31.41
N SER A 365 13.83 15.49 30.39
CA SER A 365 12.38 15.25 30.50
C SER A 365 12.03 13.88 31.11
N GLY A 366 13.04 13.08 31.48
CA GLY A 366 12.85 11.73 31.99
C GLY A 366 12.50 10.71 30.90
N GLY A 367 12.77 11.01 29.63
CA GLY A 367 12.56 10.11 28.49
C GLY A 367 11.11 10.03 27.99
N ARG A 368 10.25 10.97 28.41
CA ARG A 368 8.85 11.05 27.98
C ARG A 368 8.55 12.40 27.30
N GLN A 369 7.49 12.43 26.51
CA GLN A 369 7.01 13.63 25.78
C GLN A 369 5.80 14.29 26.45
N ASP A 370 5.29 13.73 27.54
CA ASP A 370 4.15 14.25 28.32
C ASP A 370 4.57 15.24 29.42
N LEU A 371 5.58 16.07 29.13
CA LEU A 371 6.08 17.07 30.06
C LEU A 371 5.08 18.22 30.22
N SER A 372 4.81 18.58 31.47
CA SER A 372 3.97 19.72 31.85
C SER A 372 4.52 20.41 33.09
N TYR A 373 4.07 21.64 33.37
CA TYR A 373 4.55 22.45 34.48
C TYR A 373 3.42 22.82 35.45
N ASN A 374 3.71 22.82 36.75
CA ASN A 374 2.81 23.26 37.81
C ASN A 374 3.45 24.41 38.60
N VAL A 375 2.66 25.43 38.94
CA VAL A 375 3.14 26.62 39.65
C VAL A 375 2.54 26.68 41.05
N VAL A 376 3.40 26.70 42.06
CA VAL A 376 3.00 26.82 43.48
C VAL A 376 3.36 28.21 43.99
N CYS A 377 2.38 28.92 44.52
CA CYS A 377 2.55 30.26 45.09
C CYS A 377 2.54 30.19 46.63
N LYS A 378 3.56 30.77 47.25
CA LYS A 378 3.70 30.90 48.71
C LYS A 378 3.90 32.37 49.08
N ARG A 379 3.23 32.83 50.12
CA ARG A 379 3.46 34.13 50.75
C ARG A 379 4.35 33.92 51.97
N CYS A 380 5.52 34.54 51.98
CA CYS A 380 6.52 34.39 53.05
C CYS A 380 6.68 35.69 53.84
N GLY A 381 6.93 35.59 55.15
CA GLY A 381 7.27 36.75 55.99
C GLY A 381 8.69 37.28 55.75
N PRO A 382 9.07 38.42 56.37
CA PRO A 382 10.39 39.05 56.20
C PRO A 382 11.57 38.15 56.56
N GLU A 383 11.37 37.18 57.46
CA GLU A 383 12.41 36.23 57.92
C GLU A 383 12.34 34.83 57.26
N GLY A 384 11.45 34.62 56.28
CA GLY A 384 11.39 33.38 55.47
C GLY A 384 11.00 32.08 56.21
N THR A 385 10.81 32.10 57.53
CA THR A 385 10.63 30.90 58.38
C THR A 385 9.20 30.33 58.41
N ARG A 386 8.19 31.09 57.98
CA ARG A 386 6.81 30.59 57.79
C ARG A 386 6.20 31.16 56.51
N CYS A 387 5.98 30.29 55.54
CA CYS A 387 5.30 30.62 54.30
C CYS A 387 3.91 29.97 54.27
N GLN A 388 2.88 30.72 53.89
CA GLN A 388 1.52 30.22 53.70
C GLN A 388 1.18 30.14 52.20
N PRO A 389 0.33 29.20 51.77
CA PRO A 389 -0.13 29.18 50.38
C PRO A 389 -0.85 30.49 50.04
N CYS A 390 -0.66 30.97 48.80
CA CYS A 390 -1.41 32.13 48.31
C CYS A 390 -2.91 31.79 48.28
N GLY A 391 -3.76 32.69 48.81
CA GLY A 391 -5.20 32.47 48.84
C GLY A 391 -5.84 32.49 47.44
N ASN A 392 -7.11 32.08 47.36
CA ASN A 392 -7.89 31.93 46.11
C ASN A 392 -8.13 33.23 45.30
N GLY A 393 -7.66 34.38 45.79
CA GLY A 393 -7.78 35.68 45.09
C GLY A 393 -6.69 35.97 44.07
N VAL A 394 -5.70 35.07 43.90
CA VAL A 394 -4.59 35.23 42.96
C VAL A 394 -4.93 34.52 41.64
N HIS A 395 -4.81 35.24 40.52
CA HIS A 395 -5.18 34.71 39.20
C HIS A 395 -3.94 34.34 38.37
N PHE A 396 -3.93 33.12 37.82
CA PHE A 396 -2.85 32.60 36.97
C PHE A 396 -3.32 32.53 35.51
N SER A 397 -2.64 33.23 34.60
CA SER A 397 -2.92 33.20 33.17
C SER A 397 -1.75 32.57 32.40
N PRO A 398 -1.95 31.53 31.57
CA PRO A 398 -3.25 30.97 31.16
C PRO A 398 -3.88 30.00 32.19
N GLN A 399 -3.08 29.28 32.98
CA GLN A 399 -3.56 28.35 34.02
C GLN A 399 -2.45 28.08 35.04
N GLN A 400 -2.77 27.53 36.21
CA GLN A 400 -1.80 27.27 37.28
C GLN A 400 -1.13 25.88 37.20
N LEU A 401 -1.87 24.86 36.74
CA LEU A 401 -1.44 23.46 36.68
C LEU A 401 -1.42 22.96 35.24
N SER A 402 -0.61 21.95 34.95
CA SER A 402 -0.51 21.28 33.64
C SER A 402 -0.19 22.23 32.48
N LEU A 403 0.60 23.28 32.74
CA LEU A 403 1.06 24.20 31.72
C LEU A 403 1.96 23.47 30.72
N ARG A 404 1.67 23.61 29.42
CA ARG A 404 2.60 23.19 28.35
C ARG A 404 3.55 24.31 27.93
N ALA A 405 3.15 25.57 28.16
CA ALA A 405 3.97 26.74 27.92
C ALA A 405 4.95 26.97 29.07
N THR A 406 6.07 27.63 28.79
CA THR A 406 7.12 27.96 29.77
C THR A 406 7.01 29.38 30.32
N LYS A 407 5.78 29.92 30.35
CA LYS A 407 5.47 31.27 30.82
C LYS A 407 4.12 31.31 31.52
N VAL A 408 4.02 32.09 32.59
CA VAL A 408 2.77 32.36 33.30
C VAL A 408 2.77 33.78 33.86
N SER A 409 1.61 34.43 33.82
CA SER A 409 1.37 35.73 34.45
C SER A 409 0.51 35.54 35.68
N ILE A 410 1.01 36.00 36.83
CA ILE A 410 0.32 35.97 38.12
C ILE A 410 -0.16 37.38 38.44
N ASN A 411 -1.47 37.58 38.54
CA ASN A 411 -2.10 38.87 38.80
C ASN A 411 -2.74 38.90 40.20
N ASP A 412 -3.14 40.10 40.62
CA ASP A 412 -3.87 40.33 41.88
C ASP A 412 -3.09 39.95 43.15
N LEU A 413 -1.76 40.10 43.12
CA LEU A 413 -0.91 39.92 44.29
C LEU A 413 -1.00 41.15 45.21
N GLN A 414 -0.77 40.93 46.51
CA GLN A 414 -0.73 42.06 47.45
C GLN A 414 0.53 42.89 47.21
N ALA A 415 0.39 44.21 47.17
CA ALA A 415 1.51 45.13 47.05
C ALA A 415 2.46 45.03 48.26
N HIS A 416 3.75 45.30 48.03
CA HIS A 416 4.79 45.28 49.06
C HIS A 416 4.84 43.99 49.92
N THR A 417 4.67 42.83 49.29
CA THR A 417 4.65 41.53 49.96
C THR A 417 5.63 40.57 49.29
N ASN A 418 6.33 39.75 50.10
CA ASN A 418 7.24 38.72 49.61
C ASN A 418 6.47 37.47 49.21
N TYR A 419 6.59 37.10 47.94
CA TYR A 419 6.04 35.88 47.37
C TYR A 419 7.17 34.98 46.88
N THR A 420 7.08 33.68 47.17
CA THR A 420 7.95 32.65 46.63
C THR A 420 7.13 31.78 45.68
N PHE A 421 7.62 31.64 44.45
CA PHE A 421 7.00 30.81 43.41
C PHE A 421 7.88 29.60 43.15
N GLU A 422 7.28 28.40 43.15
CA GLU A 422 7.95 27.14 42.81
C GLU A 422 7.36 26.58 41.51
N ILE A 423 8.21 26.33 40.52
CA ILE A 423 7.82 25.79 39.22
C ILE A 423 8.27 24.33 39.18
N TRP A 424 7.31 23.42 39.08
CA TRP A 424 7.51 21.98 39.06
C TRP A 424 7.44 21.46 37.64
N ALA A 425 8.43 20.69 37.20
CA ALA A 425 8.35 19.87 35.99
C ALA A 425 7.71 18.51 36.32
N VAL A 426 6.69 18.12 35.56
CA VAL A 426 5.88 16.92 35.83
C VAL A 426 5.66 16.14 34.54
N ASN A 427 5.80 14.82 34.61
CA ASN A 427 5.45 13.85 33.57
C ASN A 427 4.56 12.73 34.15
N GLY A 428 4.10 11.79 33.32
CA GLY A 428 3.19 10.72 33.74
C GLY A 428 3.72 9.72 34.79
N VAL A 429 5.01 9.78 35.16
CA VAL A 429 5.58 8.97 36.27
C VAL A 429 5.92 9.78 37.52
N SER A 430 5.78 11.11 37.47
CA SER A 430 6.17 11.99 38.58
C SER A 430 5.35 11.78 39.86
N GLN A 431 4.14 11.24 39.76
CA GLN A 431 3.33 10.90 40.94
C GLN A 431 3.88 9.69 41.72
N GLN A 432 4.66 8.82 41.08
CA GLN A 432 5.19 7.62 41.71
C GLN A 432 6.46 7.90 42.52
N SER A 433 7.14 9.03 42.26
CA SER A 433 8.33 9.48 43.00
C SER A 433 8.46 11.02 42.93
N PRO A 434 7.71 11.77 43.76
CA PRO A 434 7.83 13.22 43.83
C PRO A 434 9.09 13.60 44.61
N GLY A 435 9.97 14.42 44.00
CA GLY A 435 11.24 14.85 44.58
C GLY A 435 11.47 16.37 44.44
N PRO A 436 12.21 17.00 45.37
CA PRO A 436 12.52 18.44 45.30
C PRO A 436 13.39 18.82 44.09
N GLU A 437 14.10 17.84 43.52
CA GLU A 437 14.92 17.97 42.31
C GLU A 437 14.14 18.26 41.02
N GLN A 438 12.80 18.24 41.09
CA GLN A 438 11.89 18.55 39.98
C GLN A 438 11.43 20.01 39.98
N ALA A 439 11.75 20.76 41.03
CA ALA A 439 11.24 22.11 41.27
C ALA A 439 12.37 23.14 41.37
N VAL A 440 12.11 24.33 40.83
CA VAL A 440 12.96 25.51 41.01
C VAL A 440 12.13 26.63 41.63
N SER A 441 12.70 27.39 42.56
CA SER A 441 11.99 28.45 43.27
C SER A 441 12.61 29.83 43.05
N VAL A 442 11.77 30.87 43.07
CA VAL A 442 12.19 32.27 43.04
C VAL A 442 11.38 33.06 44.08
N THR A 443 12.06 33.91 44.84
CA THR A 443 11.43 34.82 45.80
C THR A 443 11.43 36.24 45.23
N VAL A 444 10.27 36.87 45.27
CA VAL A 444 9.96 38.14 44.61
C VAL A 444 9.20 39.03 45.58
N THR A 445 9.57 40.31 45.65
CA THR A 445 8.83 41.33 46.40
C THR A 445 8.03 42.17 45.41
N THR A 446 6.71 42.25 45.59
CA THR A 446 5.86 43.14 44.76
C THR A 446 6.15 44.61 45.03
N ASN A 447 5.98 45.46 44.01
CA ASN A 447 6.22 46.90 44.14
C ASN A 447 5.18 47.56 45.06
N GLN A 448 5.47 48.78 45.54
CA GLN A 448 4.47 49.57 46.26
C GLN A 448 3.36 49.99 45.29
N ALA A 449 2.13 50.10 45.79
CA ALA A 449 0.97 50.59 45.05
C ALA A 449 0.27 51.72 45.82
N ALA A 450 -0.69 52.40 45.18
CA ALA A 450 -1.47 53.43 45.85
C ALA A 450 -2.25 52.84 47.04
N PRO A 451 -2.31 53.54 48.20
CA PRO A 451 -3.07 53.08 49.36
C PRO A 451 -4.57 52.95 49.07
N SER A 452 -5.27 52.11 49.84
CA SER A 452 -6.74 52.12 49.86
C SER A 452 -7.30 53.44 50.42
N PRO A 453 -8.61 53.74 50.22
CA PRO A 453 -9.26 54.86 50.87
C PRO A 453 -9.16 54.81 52.40
N VAL A 454 -9.20 55.97 53.04
CA VAL A 454 -9.34 56.10 54.49
C VAL A 454 -10.83 55.94 54.84
N ASN A 455 -11.17 54.93 55.64
CA ASN A 455 -12.57 54.59 55.92
C ASN A 455 -13.17 55.34 57.14
N SER A 456 -12.34 55.98 57.96
CA SER A 456 -12.79 56.62 59.22
C SER A 456 -12.08 57.95 59.46
N ILE A 457 -12.87 59.03 59.48
CA ILE A 457 -12.46 60.39 59.82
C ILE A 457 -13.34 60.89 60.98
N GLN A 458 -12.73 61.43 62.03
CA GLN A 458 -13.39 61.95 63.22
C GLN A 458 -13.00 63.41 63.44
N ALA A 459 -13.96 64.26 63.81
CA ALA A 459 -13.69 65.60 64.31
C ALA A 459 -13.42 65.54 65.82
N LYS A 460 -12.20 65.89 66.23
CA LYS A 460 -11.77 65.93 67.64
C LYS A 460 -12.25 67.18 68.37
N ASP A 461 -12.21 68.32 67.69
CA ASP A 461 -12.64 69.61 68.23
C ASP A 461 -13.18 70.50 67.11
N ILE A 462 -14.17 71.33 67.44
CA ILE A 462 -14.89 72.20 66.51
C ILE A 462 -15.13 73.56 67.17
N THR A 463 -14.45 74.59 66.68
CA THR A 463 -14.62 76.00 67.10
C THR A 463 -15.37 76.79 66.02
N ARG A 464 -15.51 78.12 66.20
CA ARG A 464 -16.12 78.99 65.19
C ARG A 464 -15.35 79.12 63.88
N HIS A 465 -14.05 78.88 63.91
CA HIS A 465 -13.17 79.05 62.76
C HIS A 465 -12.27 77.84 62.51
N THR A 466 -12.34 76.80 63.34
CA THR A 466 -11.46 75.64 63.25
C THR A 466 -12.19 74.32 63.41
N ILE A 467 -11.79 73.30 62.65
CA ILE A 467 -12.20 71.90 62.83
C ILE A 467 -10.94 71.04 62.87
N SER A 468 -10.72 70.35 63.98
CA SER A 468 -9.58 69.43 64.18
C SER A 468 -9.99 68.03 63.77
N LEU A 469 -9.35 67.47 62.74
CA LEU A 469 -9.65 66.15 62.19
C LEU A 469 -8.60 65.12 62.61
N ALA A 470 -9.03 63.88 62.81
CA ALA A 470 -8.16 62.72 62.99
C ALA A 470 -8.72 61.52 62.24
N TRP A 471 -7.84 60.68 61.70
CA TRP A 471 -8.24 59.49 60.92
C TRP A 471 -7.34 58.30 61.20
N GLN A 472 -7.84 57.11 60.87
CA GLN A 472 -7.04 55.88 60.91
C GLN A 472 -6.24 55.69 59.62
N GLN A 473 -5.18 54.89 59.70
CA GLN A 473 -4.42 54.48 58.52
C GLN A 473 -5.32 53.66 57.57
N PRO A 474 -5.15 53.76 56.24
CA PRO A 474 -5.85 52.90 55.29
C PRO A 474 -5.68 51.42 55.59
N GLU A 475 -6.74 50.65 55.42
CA GLU A 475 -6.77 49.20 55.66
C GLU A 475 -5.69 48.45 54.85
N LYS A 476 -5.45 48.89 53.61
CA LYS A 476 -4.36 48.42 52.75
C LYS A 476 -3.43 49.58 52.44
N ALA A 477 -2.38 49.74 53.24
CA ALA A 477 -1.40 50.80 53.04
C ALA A 477 -0.60 50.66 51.73
N ASN A 478 -0.46 49.44 51.19
CA ASN A 478 0.18 49.11 49.91
C ASN A 478 1.63 49.65 49.73
N GLY A 479 2.28 50.06 50.82
CA GLY A 479 3.60 50.66 50.84
C GLY A 479 3.80 51.51 52.09
N VAL A 480 4.90 52.27 52.12
CA VAL A 480 5.18 53.24 53.20
C VAL A 480 4.40 54.51 52.92
N ILE A 481 3.52 54.91 53.84
CA ILE A 481 2.75 56.15 53.70
C ILE A 481 3.65 57.34 53.97
N LEU A 482 3.81 58.19 52.97
CA LEU A 482 4.68 59.37 52.99
C LEU A 482 3.94 60.59 53.55
N GLU A 483 2.68 60.77 53.16
CA GLU A 483 1.85 61.91 53.55
C GLU A 483 0.35 61.61 53.37
N TYR A 484 -0.49 62.45 53.97
CA TYR A 484 -1.93 62.51 53.80
C TYR A 484 -2.32 63.85 53.19
N GLU A 485 -3.38 63.82 52.38
CA GLU A 485 -3.97 65.01 51.77
C GLU A 485 -5.45 65.10 52.16
N VAL A 486 -5.83 66.25 52.74
CA VAL A 486 -7.18 66.58 53.18
C VAL A 486 -7.77 67.60 52.21
N LYS A 487 -8.84 67.25 51.52
CA LYS A 487 -9.62 68.13 50.65
C LYS A 487 -10.90 68.53 51.38
N TYR A 488 -11.23 69.82 51.40
CA TYR A 488 -12.46 70.32 52.03
C TYR A 488 -13.11 71.47 51.27
N TYR A 489 -14.42 71.58 51.39
CA TYR A 489 -15.23 72.63 50.75
C TYR A 489 -16.54 72.87 51.51
N GLU A 490 -17.17 74.02 51.29
CA GLU A 490 -18.49 74.34 51.83
C GLU A 490 -19.55 73.52 51.10
N LYS A 491 -20.45 72.89 51.87
CA LYS A 491 -21.48 72.00 51.33
C LYS A 491 -22.36 72.67 50.27
N ASP A 492 -22.68 73.95 50.46
CA ASP A 492 -23.57 74.71 49.58
C ASP A 492 -22.94 75.08 48.23
N GLN A 493 -21.60 75.04 48.13
CA GLN A 493 -20.88 75.42 46.90
C GLN A 493 -20.66 74.25 45.93
N ASN A 494 -21.18 73.05 46.22
CA ASN A 494 -21.09 71.85 45.37
C ASN A 494 -19.72 71.69 44.69
N GLU A 495 -18.65 71.65 45.50
CA GLU A 495 -17.28 71.40 45.06
C GLU A 495 -16.59 72.48 44.19
N ARG A 496 -17.26 73.60 43.88
CA ARG A 496 -16.71 74.66 43.00
C ARG A 496 -15.51 75.39 43.59
N SER A 497 -15.40 75.48 44.91
CA SER A 497 -14.25 76.07 45.60
C SER A 497 -13.79 75.13 46.73
N TYR A 498 -12.79 74.31 46.44
CA TYR A 498 -12.21 73.38 47.40
C TYR A 498 -10.80 73.82 47.81
N ARG A 499 -10.41 73.47 49.03
CA ARG A 499 -9.09 73.73 49.61
C ARG A 499 -8.43 72.41 49.97
N ILE A 500 -7.09 72.39 49.90
CA ILE A 500 -6.28 71.19 50.15
C ILE A 500 -5.25 71.49 51.24
N ILE A 501 -5.07 70.55 52.17
CA ILE A 501 -4.02 70.57 53.21
C ILE A 501 -3.27 69.24 53.17
N LYS A 502 -1.94 69.30 53.25
CA LYS A 502 -1.08 68.11 53.31
C LYS A 502 -0.46 67.99 54.70
N THR A 503 -0.38 66.77 55.23
CA THR A 503 0.20 66.49 56.55
C THR A 503 0.85 65.11 56.56
N SER A 504 1.98 64.94 57.25
CA SER A 504 2.57 63.61 57.51
C SER A 504 1.91 62.90 58.71
N SER A 505 1.17 63.65 59.53
CA SER A 505 0.48 63.15 60.72
C SER A 505 -0.94 62.65 60.39
N ARG A 506 -1.47 61.73 61.20
CA ARG A 506 -2.85 61.21 61.08
C ARG A 506 -3.93 62.15 61.66
N ASN A 507 -3.60 63.43 61.77
CA ASN A 507 -4.49 64.49 62.25
C ASN A 507 -4.07 65.85 61.67
N THR A 508 -5.00 66.80 61.62
CA THR A 508 -4.74 68.18 61.21
C THR A 508 -5.84 69.14 61.70
N ASP A 509 -5.47 70.39 61.94
CA ASP A 509 -6.39 71.46 62.31
C ASP A 509 -6.71 72.33 61.10
N ILE A 510 -7.96 72.32 60.66
CA ILE A 510 -8.44 73.13 59.55
C ILE A 510 -8.87 74.49 60.11
N LYS A 511 -8.16 75.57 59.77
CA LYS A 511 -8.39 76.92 60.31
C LYS A 511 -8.98 77.87 59.26
N GLY A 512 -9.58 78.98 59.71
CA GLY A 512 -10.13 80.02 58.83
C GLY A 512 -11.45 79.64 58.16
N LEU A 513 -12.26 78.84 58.85
CA LEU A 513 -13.59 78.41 58.41
C LEU A 513 -14.66 79.45 58.75
N THR A 514 -15.71 79.55 57.94
CA THR A 514 -16.85 80.41 58.24
C THR A 514 -17.65 79.81 59.40
N PRO A 515 -18.08 80.61 60.40
CA PRO A 515 -18.91 80.13 61.51
C PRO A 515 -20.26 79.58 61.02
N LEU A 516 -20.85 78.64 61.78
CA LEU A 516 -22.17 78.05 61.51
C LEU A 516 -22.33 77.51 60.07
N THR A 517 -21.24 77.06 59.45
CA THR A 517 -21.22 76.59 58.06
C THR A 517 -20.85 75.12 58.00
N SER A 518 -21.58 74.35 57.18
CA SER A 518 -21.31 72.92 56.97
C SER A 518 -20.20 72.74 55.94
N TYR A 519 -19.12 72.07 56.34
CA TYR A 519 -18.01 71.70 55.48
C TYR A 519 -18.00 70.19 55.21
N VAL A 520 -17.58 69.81 54.01
CA VAL A 520 -17.36 68.42 53.59
C VAL A 520 -15.85 68.17 53.54
N PHE A 521 -15.40 67.05 54.09
CA PHE A 521 -14.00 66.65 54.17
C PHE A 521 -13.75 65.30 53.51
N HIS A 522 -12.64 65.21 52.79
CA HIS A 522 -12.11 63.99 52.20
C HIS A 522 -10.63 63.85 52.56
N VAL A 523 -10.18 62.64 52.88
CA VAL A 523 -8.77 62.34 53.16
C VAL A 523 -8.28 61.21 52.26
N ARG A 524 -7.08 61.35 51.71
CA ARG A 524 -6.35 60.27 51.01
C ARG A 524 -4.90 60.19 51.47
N ALA A 525 -4.30 59.02 51.38
CA ALA A 525 -2.90 58.78 51.70
C ALA A 525 -2.04 58.69 50.42
N ARG A 526 -0.75 58.96 50.53
CA ARG A 526 0.23 58.83 49.44
C ARG A 526 1.36 57.87 49.80
N THR A 527 1.69 56.98 48.87
CA THR A 527 2.93 56.18 48.89
C THR A 527 3.88 56.65 47.78
N ALA A 528 5.02 55.98 47.61
CA ALA A 528 5.92 56.24 46.48
C ALA A 528 5.23 56.00 45.11
N ALA A 529 4.17 55.18 45.06
CA ALA A 529 3.41 54.87 43.85
C ALA A 529 2.31 55.90 43.53
N GLY A 530 2.03 56.85 44.42
CA GLY A 530 1.04 57.91 44.20
C GLY A 530 -0.03 58.00 45.28
N TYR A 531 -1.05 58.81 45.02
CA TYR A 531 -2.18 59.02 45.93
C TYR A 531 -3.22 57.90 45.78
N GLY A 532 -3.72 57.42 46.92
CA GLY A 532 -4.93 56.59 46.97
C GLY A 532 -6.19 57.39 46.65
N GLU A 533 -7.32 56.70 46.54
CA GLU A 533 -8.62 57.35 46.39
C GLU A 533 -9.01 58.14 47.66
N PHE A 534 -9.82 59.18 47.47
CA PHE A 534 -10.37 59.97 48.57
C PHE A 534 -11.36 59.14 49.39
N SER A 535 -11.40 59.38 50.70
CA SER A 535 -12.44 58.86 51.58
C SER A 535 -13.84 59.28 51.13
N ALA A 536 -14.85 58.57 51.63
CA ALA A 536 -16.23 59.06 51.63
C ALA A 536 -16.32 60.49 52.22
N PRO A 537 -17.31 61.31 51.81
CA PRO A 537 -17.47 62.66 52.32
C PRO A 537 -17.91 62.65 53.79
N PHE A 538 -17.13 63.29 54.67
CA PHE A 538 -17.51 63.50 56.07
C PHE A 538 -17.94 64.96 56.28
N GLN A 539 -19.08 65.16 56.93
CA GLN A 539 -19.68 66.49 57.09
C GLN A 539 -19.59 66.95 58.53
N PHE A 540 -19.02 68.13 58.75
CA PHE A 540 -18.93 68.77 60.06
C PHE A 540 -19.31 70.25 59.94
N MET A 541 -20.00 70.79 60.96
CA MET A 541 -20.45 72.19 61.01
C MET A 541 -19.66 72.95 62.07
N THR A 542 -19.18 74.15 61.75
CA THR A 542 -18.46 75.03 62.69
C THR A 542 -19.39 75.64 63.74
N ASN A 543 -18.88 75.84 64.96
CA ASN A 543 -19.66 76.35 66.10
C ASN A 543 -19.64 77.89 66.20
N SER A 544 -20.10 78.49 67.29
CA SER A 544 -20.11 79.96 67.53
C SER A 544 -19.05 80.47 68.52
N VAL A 545 -18.16 79.59 69.01
CA VAL A 545 -17.21 79.92 70.10
C VAL A 545 -15.87 80.46 69.57
N PRO A 546 -15.36 81.63 70.04
CA PRO A 546 -14.08 82.20 69.61
C PRO A 546 -12.84 81.56 70.21
N ALA A 547 -11.89 81.20 69.35
CA ALA A 547 -10.52 80.81 69.70
C ALA A 547 -9.51 81.83 69.14
N PRO A 548 -8.32 81.97 69.76
CA PRO A 548 -7.51 83.19 69.76
C PRO A 548 -6.59 83.33 68.54
N ILE A 549 -6.24 84.59 68.25
CA ILE A 549 -5.44 85.06 67.11
C ILE A 549 -3.97 85.21 67.50
N ILE A 550 -3.06 84.65 66.71
CA ILE A 550 -1.66 85.07 66.55
C ILE A 550 -1.39 84.86 65.04
N GLY A 551 -1.24 85.93 64.23
CA GLY A 551 0.03 86.64 63.99
C GLY A 551 0.94 85.73 63.15
N ASP A 552 1.49 86.07 61.99
CA ASP A 552 1.78 87.34 61.33
C ASP A 552 2.37 86.96 59.95
N GLY A 553 2.65 87.94 59.09
CA GLY A 553 3.78 87.79 58.16
C GLY A 553 3.48 87.43 56.70
N THR A 554 3.12 88.47 55.97
CA THR A 554 3.21 88.66 54.52
C THR A 554 4.52 88.24 53.84
N ASN A 555 4.38 87.85 52.55
CA ASN A 555 5.30 88.05 51.42
C ASN A 555 6.65 87.28 51.51
N SER A 556 7.32 86.84 50.45
CA SER A 556 7.37 87.28 49.06
C SER A 556 8.29 86.30 48.29
N THR A 557 8.18 86.32 46.96
CA THR A 557 9.29 86.06 45.99
C THR A 557 9.82 84.60 45.90
N VAL A 558 10.26 84.04 44.77
CA VAL A 558 10.84 84.59 43.55
C VAL A 558 11.00 83.44 42.52
N LEU A 559 10.74 83.72 41.23
CA LEU A 559 11.46 83.27 39.99
C LEU A 559 11.71 81.76 39.74
N LEU A 560 11.83 81.19 38.53
CA LEU A 560 11.85 81.63 37.12
C LEU A 560 11.76 80.33 36.27
N VAL A 561 10.94 80.38 35.21
CA VAL A 561 11.17 79.95 33.82
C VAL A 561 11.97 78.66 33.52
N SER A 562 11.36 77.75 32.74
CA SER A 562 11.95 77.35 31.45
C SER A 562 10.92 76.68 30.53
N VAL A 563 10.73 77.31 29.37
CA VAL A 563 10.00 76.83 28.19
C VAL A 563 11.02 76.22 27.24
N VAL A 564 11.09 74.88 27.14
CA VAL A 564 11.71 74.16 26.00
C VAL A 564 11.03 72.79 25.80
N GLY A 565 9.71 72.77 25.66
CA GLY A 565 8.94 71.51 25.44
C GLY A 565 8.05 71.50 24.20
N SER A 566 7.76 72.67 23.63
CA SER A 566 6.70 72.86 22.63
C SER A 566 7.18 72.79 21.18
N VAL A 567 8.50 72.72 20.92
CA VAL A 567 9.06 72.71 19.55
C VAL A 567 9.38 71.29 19.06
N VAL A 568 9.57 70.31 19.96
CA VAL A 568 9.90 68.92 19.58
C VAL A 568 8.65 68.08 19.27
N LEU A 569 7.51 68.39 19.89
CA LEU A 569 6.24 67.69 19.64
C LEU A 569 5.61 68.04 18.28
N LEU A 570 5.90 69.24 17.75
CA LEU A 570 5.33 69.73 16.49
C LEU A 570 6.07 69.18 15.25
N LEU A 571 7.35 68.80 15.38
CA LEU A 571 8.15 68.23 14.29
C LEU A 571 7.91 66.73 14.07
N ILE A 572 7.47 65.99 15.10
CA ILE A 572 7.16 64.55 15.02
C ILE A 572 5.78 64.30 14.37
N LEU A 573 4.82 65.21 14.56
CA LEU A 573 3.48 65.10 13.95
C LEU A 573 3.48 65.43 12.44
N ILE A 574 4.40 66.27 11.97
CA ILE A 574 4.53 66.62 10.55
C ILE A 574 5.25 65.50 9.75
N SER A 575 6.21 64.80 10.35
CA SER A 575 6.88 63.65 9.70
C SER A 575 5.98 62.41 9.58
N ALA A 576 5.09 62.17 10.55
CA ALA A 576 4.08 61.11 10.48
C ALA A 576 3.01 61.37 9.39
N PHE A 577 2.64 62.63 9.15
CA PHE A 577 1.66 63.02 8.12
C PHE A 577 2.22 62.88 6.69
N VAL A 578 3.52 63.09 6.49
CA VAL A 578 4.18 62.97 5.17
C VAL A 578 4.44 61.52 4.76
N ILE A 579 4.70 60.60 5.70
CA ILE A 579 4.91 59.17 5.41
C ILE A 579 3.57 58.45 5.13
N SER A 580 2.48 58.87 5.79
CA SER A 580 1.12 58.37 5.54
C SER A 580 0.61 58.71 4.13
N ARG A 581 0.92 59.90 3.59
CA ARG A 581 0.55 60.28 2.21
C ARG A 581 1.40 59.68 1.09
N ARG A 582 2.56 59.05 1.41
CA ARG A 582 3.40 58.36 0.42
C ARG A 582 3.09 56.86 0.22
N ARG A 583 2.12 56.28 0.94
CA ARG A 583 1.63 54.90 0.70
C ARG A 583 0.21 54.80 0.11
N SER A 584 -0.42 55.92 -0.24
CA SER A 584 -1.79 55.94 -0.80
C SER A 584 -1.91 56.54 -2.22
N LYS A 585 -0.77 56.78 -2.90
CA LYS A 585 -0.74 57.16 -4.34
C LYS A 585 0.37 56.44 -5.10
N TYR A 586 0.32 55.11 -5.10
CA TYR A 586 1.04 54.25 -6.05
C TYR A 586 0.20 53.03 -6.43
N SER A 587 -1.09 53.28 -6.67
CA SER A 587 -2.02 52.33 -7.27
C SER A 587 -2.80 53.09 -8.34
N LYS A 588 -2.88 52.49 -9.53
CA LYS A 588 -3.40 52.96 -10.82
C LYS A 588 -2.45 53.74 -11.73
N ALA A 589 -2.38 53.18 -12.94
CA ALA A 589 -1.78 53.63 -14.19
C ALA A 589 -0.28 53.37 -14.35
N LYS A 590 0.06 52.24 -15.00
CA LYS A 590 0.83 52.21 -16.27
C LYS A 590 0.99 50.77 -16.81
N GLN A 591 0.89 50.64 -18.14
CA GLN A 591 1.40 49.54 -18.98
C GLN A 591 0.65 48.20 -18.95
N ASP A 592 -0.42 48.11 -19.75
CA ASP A 592 -0.68 46.90 -20.53
C ASP A 592 -0.09 47.11 -21.93
N ALA A 593 0.53 46.04 -22.47
CA ALA A 593 1.25 45.92 -23.74
C ALA A 593 2.73 46.32 -23.73
N ASP A 594 3.55 45.32 -24.09
CA ASP A 594 4.99 45.38 -24.42
C ASP A 594 5.96 45.73 -23.27
N GLU A 595 6.26 44.74 -22.42
CA GLU A 595 7.63 44.37 -21.99
C GLU A 595 7.58 43.29 -20.90
N GLU A 596 7.42 42.02 -21.29
CA GLU A 596 7.82 40.88 -20.44
C GLU A 596 8.46 39.78 -21.29
N LYS A 597 9.53 40.15 -22.00
CA LYS A 597 10.63 39.22 -22.25
C LYS A 597 11.70 39.56 -21.23
N HIS A 598 12.16 38.55 -20.49
CA HIS A 598 13.27 38.57 -19.53
C HIS A 598 12.94 38.83 -18.06
N LEU A 599 12.06 38.04 -17.43
CA LEU A 599 12.33 37.55 -16.06
C LEU A 599 11.47 36.35 -15.63
N HIS A 600 11.63 35.17 -16.22
CA HIS A 600 11.38 33.89 -15.51
C HIS A 600 12.47 32.90 -15.90
N GLN A 601 13.59 32.89 -15.17
CA GLN A 601 14.37 31.67 -15.03
C GLN A 601 13.70 30.83 -13.93
N GLY A 602 12.44 30.49 -14.20
CA GLY A 602 11.53 29.74 -13.35
C GLY A 602 11.40 28.33 -13.90
N VAL A 603 11.30 27.35 -13.00
CA VAL A 603 11.13 25.93 -13.28
C VAL A 603 10.12 25.73 -14.42
N ARG A 604 10.54 25.09 -15.50
CA ARG A 604 9.67 24.71 -16.63
C ARG A 604 8.73 23.61 -16.10
N ILE A 605 7.44 23.88 -15.99
CA ILE A 605 6.42 22.93 -15.51
C ILE A 605 5.60 22.49 -16.73
N TYR A 606 5.24 21.20 -16.81
CA TYR A 606 4.35 20.68 -17.85
C TYR A 606 2.98 21.37 -17.82
N VAL A 607 2.48 21.77 -19.00
CA VAL A 607 1.14 22.33 -19.18
C VAL A 607 0.28 21.32 -19.91
N ASP A 608 -0.85 20.96 -19.32
CA ASP A 608 -1.78 20.00 -19.92
C ASP A 608 -2.44 20.61 -21.18
N PRO A 609 -2.24 20.05 -22.40
CA PRO A 609 -2.85 20.56 -23.62
C PRO A 609 -4.38 20.57 -23.60
N PHE A 610 -5.05 19.83 -22.71
CA PHE A 610 -6.51 19.86 -22.56
C PHE A 610 -7.04 21.07 -21.82
N THR A 611 -6.16 21.91 -21.25
CA THR A 611 -6.55 23.24 -20.75
C THR A 611 -6.90 24.22 -21.87
N TYR A 612 -6.58 23.89 -23.14
CA TYR A 612 -6.92 24.67 -24.31
C TYR A 612 -8.25 24.21 -24.91
N GLU A 613 -9.11 25.17 -25.27
CA GLU A 613 -10.39 24.89 -25.94
C GLU A 613 -10.20 24.35 -27.38
N ASP A 614 -9.16 24.80 -28.10
CA ASP A 614 -8.80 24.33 -29.44
C ASP A 614 -7.45 23.56 -29.41
N PRO A 615 -7.43 22.25 -29.73
CA PRO A 615 -6.19 21.46 -29.82
C PRO A 615 -5.20 22.00 -30.85
N ASN A 616 -5.67 22.69 -31.90
CA ASN A 616 -4.75 23.33 -32.84
C ASN A 616 -4.01 24.51 -32.18
N GLN A 617 -4.58 25.15 -31.16
CA GLN A 617 -3.90 26.21 -30.39
C GLN A 617 -2.77 25.63 -29.55
N ALA A 618 -3.02 24.54 -28.83
CA ALA A 618 -1.98 23.84 -28.06
C ALA A 618 -0.85 23.30 -28.97
N VAL A 619 -1.19 22.75 -30.14
CA VAL A 619 -0.20 22.31 -31.13
C VAL A 619 0.62 23.47 -31.67
N ARG A 620 0.00 24.62 -31.99
CA ARG A 620 0.73 25.82 -32.47
C ARG A 620 1.69 26.38 -31.42
N GLU A 621 1.39 26.20 -30.14
CA GLU A 621 2.21 26.69 -29.04
C GLU A 621 3.40 25.76 -28.74
N PHE A 622 3.18 24.44 -28.76
CA PHE A 622 4.18 23.47 -28.31
C PHE A 622 4.87 22.70 -29.44
N ALA A 623 4.32 22.66 -30.66
CA ALA A 623 4.87 21.92 -31.79
C ALA A 623 5.15 22.82 -32.99
N LYS A 624 6.22 22.50 -33.72
CA LYS A 624 6.60 23.20 -34.94
C LYS A 624 5.79 22.69 -36.14
N GLU A 625 5.08 23.58 -36.83
CA GLU A 625 4.46 23.24 -38.12
C GLU A 625 5.54 23.06 -39.20
N ILE A 626 5.50 21.94 -39.91
CA ILE A 626 6.40 21.58 -41.01
C ILE A 626 5.62 21.65 -42.33
N ASP A 627 6.25 22.15 -43.38
CA ASP A 627 5.67 22.11 -44.72
C ASP A 627 5.76 20.68 -45.29
N ALA A 628 4.67 20.17 -45.86
CA ALA A 628 4.61 18.82 -46.38
C ALA A 628 5.64 18.54 -47.49
N SER A 629 6.07 19.56 -48.24
CA SER A 629 7.12 19.46 -49.26
C SER A 629 8.50 19.13 -48.69
N CYS A 630 8.73 19.39 -47.40
CA CYS A 630 9.99 19.10 -46.71
C CYS A 630 10.10 17.62 -46.31
N ILE A 631 9.05 16.82 -46.51
CA ILE A 631 8.96 15.45 -46.03
C ILE A 631 8.90 14.49 -47.21
N LYS A 632 9.71 13.44 -47.16
CA LYS A 632 9.67 12.31 -48.09
C LYS A 632 9.37 11.03 -47.31
N ILE A 633 8.18 10.46 -47.52
CA ILE A 633 7.80 9.17 -46.94
C ILE A 633 8.50 8.05 -47.74
N GLU A 634 9.13 7.11 -47.05
CA GLU A 634 9.88 6.01 -47.68
C GLU A 634 9.15 4.66 -47.54
N LYS A 635 9.03 4.13 -46.32
CA LYS A 635 8.50 2.78 -46.07
C LYS A 635 7.61 2.75 -44.84
N VAL A 636 6.55 1.95 -44.86
CA VAL A 636 5.74 1.65 -43.67
C VAL A 636 6.56 0.76 -42.71
N ILE A 637 6.74 1.23 -41.48
CA ILE A 637 7.50 0.53 -40.42
C ILE A 637 6.59 -0.05 -39.33
N GLY A 638 5.34 0.39 -39.24
CA GLY A 638 4.38 -0.17 -38.29
C GLY A 638 2.95 0.36 -38.49
N ILE A 639 2.00 -0.25 -37.80
CA ILE A 639 0.59 0.17 -37.78
C ILE A 639 0.25 0.47 -36.31
N GLY A 640 -0.04 1.74 -36.01
CA GLY A 640 -0.46 2.19 -34.68
C GLY A 640 -1.98 2.39 -34.58
N GLU A 641 -2.44 2.82 -33.41
CA GLU A 641 -3.86 3.05 -33.09
C GLU A 641 -4.53 4.05 -34.06
N PHE A 642 -3.82 5.12 -34.41
CA PHE A 642 -4.34 6.22 -35.23
C PHE A 642 -4.07 6.07 -36.74
N GLY A 643 -3.19 5.14 -37.14
CA GLY A 643 -2.75 5.02 -38.53
C GLY A 643 -1.38 4.37 -38.69
N GLU A 644 -0.83 4.50 -39.89
CA GLU A 644 0.45 3.91 -40.25
C GLU A 644 1.61 4.80 -39.76
N VAL A 645 2.67 4.14 -39.28
CA VAL A 645 3.95 4.75 -38.97
C VAL A 645 4.89 4.41 -40.12
N CYS A 646 5.47 5.43 -40.74
CA CYS A 646 6.39 5.30 -41.86
C CYS A 646 7.78 5.83 -41.47
N SER A 647 8.84 5.22 -42.00
CA SER A 647 10.15 5.87 -42.07
C SER A 647 10.14 6.90 -43.21
N GLY A 648 10.90 7.97 -43.04
CA GLY A 648 11.05 9.00 -44.08
C GLY A 648 12.27 9.88 -43.87
N ARG A 649 12.38 10.89 -44.74
CA ARG A 649 13.40 11.93 -44.71
C ARG A 649 12.76 13.28 -44.50
N LEU A 650 13.36 14.08 -43.62
CA LEU A 650 12.98 15.46 -43.38
C LEU A 650 14.14 16.37 -43.82
N LYS A 651 13.85 17.28 -44.75
CA LYS A 651 14.79 18.28 -45.26
C LYS A 651 14.25 19.68 -45.01
N MET A 652 14.67 20.25 -43.88
CA MET A 652 14.36 21.65 -43.56
C MET A 652 15.30 22.62 -44.31
N PRO A 653 14.81 23.82 -44.68
CA PRO A 653 15.66 24.85 -45.29
C PRO A 653 16.88 25.16 -44.42
N GLY A 654 18.08 25.04 -44.98
CA GLY A 654 19.34 25.33 -44.28
C GLY A 654 19.83 24.27 -43.28
N LYS A 655 19.14 23.12 -43.15
CA LYS A 655 19.60 21.98 -42.33
C LYS A 655 19.94 20.77 -43.20
N ARG A 656 20.74 19.87 -42.65
CA ARG A 656 20.99 18.55 -43.27
C ARG A 656 19.71 17.71 -43.23
N GLU A 657 19.58 16.85 -44.23
CA GLU A 657 18.49 15.87 -44.28
C GLU A 657 18.67 14.84 -43.17
N ILE A 658 17.59 14.56 -42.42
CA ILE A 658 17.59 13.63 -41.29
C ILE A 658 16.55 12.52 -41.48
N CYS A 659 16.82 11.35 -40.91
CA CYS A 659 15.87 10.25 -40.84
C CYS A 659 14.79 10.55 -39.80
N VAL A 660 13.53 10.34 -40.16
CA VAL A 660 12.38 10.60 -39.27
C VAL A 660 11.39 9.43 -39.29
N ALA A 661 10.64 9.30 -38.20
CA ALA A 661 9.44 8.48 -38.15
C ALA A 661 8.21 9.39 -38.31
N ILE A 662 7.30 9.00 -39.19
CA ILE A 662 6.14 9.78 -39.63
C ILE A 662 4.89 9.00 -39.26
N LYS A 663 4.18 9.44 -38.23
CA LYS A 663 2.87 8.89 -37.84
C LYS A 663 1.81 9.63 -38.63
N THR A 664 0.96 8.91 -39.36
CA THR A 664 -0.11 9.48 -40.19
C THR A 664 -1.49 9.19 -39.59
N LEU A 665 -2.43 10.14 -39.70
CA LEU A 665 -3.81 9.95 -39.26
C LEU A 665 -4.69 9.44 -40.41
N LYS A 666 -5.38 8.30 -40.22
CA LYS A 666 -6.21 7.64 -41.25
C LYS A 666 -7.34 8.53 -41.79
N ALA A 667 -7.68 8.40 -43.07
CA ALA A 667 -8.85 9.09 -43.64
C ALA A 667 -10.16 8.65 -42.95
N GLY A 668 -11.09 9.58 -42.73
CA GLY A 668 -12.38 9.31 -42.07
C GLY A 668 -12.36 9.30 -40.53
N TYR A 669 -11.33 9.89 -39.91
CA TYR A 669 -11.23 10.01 -38.45
C TYR A 669 -12.36 10.85 -37.83
N THR A 670 -12.70 10.56 -36.57
CA THR A 670 -13.58 11.40 -35.75
C THR A 670 -12.83 12.60 -35.18
N ASP A 671 -13.54 13.66 -34.82
CA ASP A 671 -12.92 14.81 -34.15
C ASP A 671 -12.22 14.42 -32.85
N LYS A 672 -12.77 13.45 -32.10
CA LYS A 672 -12.12 12.90 -30.91
C LYS A 672 -10.76 12.29 -31.24
N GLN A 673 -10.69 11.39 -32.23
CA GLN A 673 -9.44 10.78 -32.66
C GLN A 673 -8.42 11.80 -33.16
N ARG A 674 -8.87 12.86 -33.85
CA ARG A 674 -8.00 13.97 -34.27
C ARG A 674 -7.40 14.71 -33.06
N ARG A 675 -8.23 15.01 -32.04
CA ARG A 675 -7.78 15.66 -30.80
C ARG A 675 -6.79 14.78 -30.05
N ASP A 676 -7.10 13.50 -29.90
CA ASP A 676 -6.24 12.52 -29.24
C ASP A 676 -4.89 12.43 -29.95
N PHE A 677 -4.89 12.33 -31.28
CA PHE A 677 -3.68 12.33 -32.11
C PHE A 677 -2.83 13.59 -31.93
N LEU A 678 -3.44 14.78 -32.07
CA LEU A 678 -2.72 16.05 -31.94
C LEU A 678 -2.22 16.33 -30.52
N SER A 679 -2.94 15.86 -29.50
CA SER A 679 -2.52 16.02 -28.11
C SER A 679 -1.22 15.28 -27.79
N GLU A 680 -0.98 14.12 -28.41
CA GLU A 680 0.28 13.38 -28.29
C GLU A 680 1.46 14.24 -28.76
N ALA A 681 1.30 14.95 -29.87
CA ALA A 681 2.31 15.89 -30.36
C ALA A 681 2.48 17.11 -29.44
N SER A 682 1.40 17.69 -28.92
CA SER A 682 1.48 18.81 -27.97
C SER A 682 2.17 18.44 -26.65
N ILE A 683 2.06 17.19 -26.20
CA ILE A 683 2.78 16.69 -25.02
C ILE A 683 4.27 16.54 -25.35
N MET A 684 4.60 15.83 -26.43
CA MET A 684 5.99 15.60 -26.83
C MET A 684 6.75 16.91 -27.10
N GLY A 685 6.08 17.92 -27.68
CA GLY A 685 6.68 19.21 -28.00
C GLY A 685 7.15 20.03 -26.78
N GLN A 686 6.68 19.68 -25.58
CA GLN A 686 7.10 20.33 -24.33
C GLN A 686 8.37 19.72 -23.72
N PHE A 687 8.82 18.56 -24.21
CA PHE A 687 9.93 17.81 -23.65
C PHE A 687 11.17 17.88 -24.53
N ASP A 688 12.33 18.09 -23.89
CA ASP A 688 13.63 18.12 -24.54
C ASP A 688 14.67 17.48 -23.62
N HIS A 689 14.97 16.20 -23.88
CA HIS A 689 15.91 15.40 -23.09
C HIS A 689 16.47 14.23 -23.93
N PRO A 690 17.76 13.87 -23.80
CA PRO A 690 18.39 12.82 -24.62
C PRO A 690 17.80 11.41 -24.45
N ASN A 691 17.04 11.16 -23.39
CA ASN A 691 16.34 9.89 -23.13
C ASN A 691 14.81 9.98 -23.26
N ILE A 692 14.29 11.04 -23.89
CA ILE A 692 12.88 11.20 -24.26
C ILE A 692 12.83 11.33 -25.79
N ILE A 693 11.83 10.73 -26.43
CA ILE A 693 11.66 10.82 -27.89
C ILE A 693 11.43 12.27 -28.32
N HIS A 694 12.18 12.73 -29.30
CA HIS A 694 12.13 14.10 -29.79
C HIS A 694 11.08 14.27 -30.90
N LEU A 695 10.26 15.31 -30.77
CA LEU A 695 9.33 15.77 -31.80
C LEU A 695 10.01 16.79 -32.72
N GLU A 696 10.17 16.44 -33.99
CA GLU A 696 10.70 17.37 -35.02
C GLU A 696 9.63 18.38 -35.45
N GLY A 697 8.36 17.95 -35.49
CA GLY A 697 7.23 18.81 -35.77
C GLY A 697 5.97 18.06 -36.22
N VAL A 698 4.98 18.83 -36.67
CA VAL A 698 3.68 18.33 -37.12
C VAL A 698 3.33 18.90 -38.49
N VAL A 699 2.44 18.22 -39.20
CA VAL A 699 1.82 18.73 -40.42
C VAL A 699 0.32 18.70 -40.21
N THR A 700 -0.27 19.88 -40.03
CA THR A 700 -1.71 20.04 -39.74
C THR A 700 -2.45 20.76 -40.85
N LYS A 701 -1.74 21.50 -41.71
CA LYS A 701 -2.31 22.30 -42.80
C LYS A 701 -2.73 21.52 -44.05
N CYS A 702 -2.33 20.26 -44.19
CA CYS A 702 -2.74 19.39 -45.29
C CYS A 702 -3.22 18.03 -44.78
N LYS A 703 -3.80 17.21 -45.68
CA LYS A 703 -4.22 15.83 -45.39
C LYS A 703 -3.27 14.87 -46.12
N PRO A 704 -2.83 13.78 -45.46
CA PRO A 704 -3.12 13.39 -44.08
C PRO A 704 -2.39 14.26 -43.04
N VAL A 705 -2.94 14.33 -41.82
CA VAL A 705 -2.28 14.99 -40.67
C VAL A 705 -1.13 14.09 -40.21
N MET A 706 0.03 14.68 -39.91
CA MET A 706 1.25 13.93 -39.58
C MET A 706 1.94 14.43 -38.31
N ILE A 707 2.53 13.51 -37.57
CA ILE A 707 3.44 13.77 -36.44
C ILE A 707 4.81 13.21 -36.83
N ILE A 708 5.84 14.03 -36.74
CA ILE A 708 7.19 13.71 -37.19
C ILE A 708 8.11 13.67 -35.97
N THR A 709 8.63 12.50 -35.64
CA THR A 709 9.60 12.29 -34.56
C THR A 709 10.94 11.85 -35.13
N GLU A 710 11.99 11.88 -34.32
CA GLU A 710 13.25 11.23 -34.67
C GLU A 710 13.05 9.74 -34.98
N TYR A 711 13.89 9.21 -35.86
CA TYR A 711 13.87 7.79 -36.22
C TYR A 711 14.75 6.97 -35.27
N MET A 712 14.24 5.81 -34.83
CA MET A 712 14.91 4.91 -33.88
C MET A 712 15.18 3.57 -34.58
N GLU A 713 16.42 3.34 -35.01
CA GLU A 713 16.77 2.27 -35.95
C GLU A 713 16.49 0.85 -35.44
N ASN A 714 16.55 0.66 -34.12
CA ASN A 714 16.40 -0.64 -33.48
C ASN A 714 14.96 -0.91 -32.98
N GLY A 715 14.03 0.02 -33.21
CA GLY A 715 12.62 -0.15 -32.81
C GLY A 715 12.44 -0.18 -31.29
N SER A 716 11.43 -0.94 -30.83
CA SER A 716 11.11 -1.06 -29.40
C SER A 716 12.09 -1.95 -28.65
N LEU A 717 12.37 -1.59 -27.39
CA LEU A 717 13.37 -2.24 -26.54
C LEU A 717 13.03 -3.70 -26.28
N ASP A 718 11.77 -4.05 -26.10
CA ASP A 718 11.34 -5.44 -25.86
C ASP A 718 11.66 -6.36 -27.04
N ALA A 719 11.36 -5.93 -28.27
CA ALA A 719 11.67 -6.66 -29.49
C ALA A 719 13.19 -6.69 -29.73
N PHE A 720 13.88 -5.59 -29.44
CA PHE A 720 15.33 -5.49 -29.56
C PHE A 720 16.07 -6.43 -28.61
N LEU A 721 15.63 -6.53 -27.35
CA LEU A 721 16.21 -7.44 -26.35
C LEU A 721 15.99 -8.90 -26.73
N ARG A 722 14.77 -9.30 -27.10
CA ARG A 722 14.47 -10.67 -27.53
C ARG A 722 15.28 -11.11 -28.75
N LYS A 723 15.52 -10.19 -29.69
CA LYS A 723 16.34 -10.46 -30.88
C LYS A 723 17.83 -10.64 -30.55
N ASN A 724 18.28 -10.09 -29.43
CA ASN A 724 19.68 -10.08 -29.01
C ASN A 724 19.88 -10.78 -27.64
N ASP A 725 19.07 -11.82 -27.37
CA ASP A 725 19.11 -12.57 -26.12
C ASP A 725 20.53 -13.10 -25.82
N GLY A 726 20.99 -12.88 -24.59
CA GLY A 726 22.33 -13.24 -24.12
C GLY A 726 23.51 -12.47 -24.74
N ARG A 727 23.27 -11.48 -25.62
CA ARG A 727 24.35 -10.75 -26.33
C ARG A 727 24.85 -9.49 -25.62
N PHE A 728 24.22 -9.09 -24.51
CA PHE A 728 24.60 -7.88 -23.78
C PHE A 728 25.36 -8.22 -22.49
N THR A 729 26.38 -7.44 -22.19
CA THR A 729 27.00 -7.46 -20.87
C THR A 729 26.07 -6.84 -19.83
N VAL A 730 26.19 -7.25 -18.57
CA VAL A 730 25.42 -6.64 -17.45
C VAL A 730 25.58 -5.12 -17.42
N ILE A 731 26.78 -4.61 -17.71
CA ILE A 731 27.06 -3.17 -17.76
C ILE A 731 26.26 -2.47 -18.86
N GLN A 732 26.10 -3.08 -20.04
CA GLN A 732 25.27 -2.53 -21.11
C GLN A 732 23.78 -2.51 -20.73
N LEU A 733 23.28 -3.56 -20.07
CA LEU A 733 21.91 -3.60 -19.56
C LEU A 733 21.68 -2.53 -18.48
N VAL A 734 22.64 -2.34 -17.57
CA VAL A 734 22.60 -1.27 -16.56
C VAL A 734 22.64 0.11 -17.25
N GLY A 735 23.39 0.26 -18.34
CA GLY A 735 23.41 1.48 -19.17
C GLY A 735 22.05 1.79 -19.80
N ILE A 736 21.35 0.79 -20.32
CA ILE A 736 19.96 0.89 -20.83
C ILE A 736 19.03 1.39 -19.72
N LEU A 737 19.07 0.73 -18.55
CA LEU A 737 18.24 1.11 -17.38
C LEU A 737 18.52 2.54 -16.91
N ARG A 738 19.80 2.93 -16.88
CA ARG A 738 20.22 4.27 -16.50
C ARG A 738 19.70 5.33 -17.48
N GLY A 739 19.68 5.04 -18.77
CA GLY A 739 19.07 5.92 -19.79
C GLY A 739 17.57 6.12 -19.55
N ILE A 740 16.83 5.03 -19.34
CA ILE A 740 15.38 5.07 -19.08
C ILE A 740 15.09 5.86 -17.79
N ALA A 741 15.81 5.57 -16.70
CA ALA A 741 15.67 6.28 -15.43
C ALA A 741 15.97 7.79 -15.56
N SER A 742 16.94 8.16 -16.41
CA SER A 742 17.27 9.57 -16.69
C SER A 742 16.10 10.28 -17.38
N GLY A 743 15.47 9.65 -18.38
CA GLY A 743 14.27 10.18 -19.03
C GLY A 743 13.10 10.33 -18.06
N MET A 744 12.84 9.31 -17.23
CA MET A 744 11.75 9.35 -16.25
C MET A 744 12.00 10.34 -15.10
N LYS A 745 13.26 10.56 -14.71
CA LYS A 745 13.64 11.65 -13.81
C LYS A 745 13.24 12.99 -14.40
N TYR A 746 13.59 13.25 -15.66
CA TYR A 746 13.24 14.49 -16.35
C TYR A 746 11.72 14.71 -16.40
N LEU A 747 10.93 13.69 -16.75
CA LEU A 747 9.46 13.79 -16.74
C LEU A 747 8.91 14.09 -15.34
N SER A 748 9.44 13.42 -14.31
CA SER A 748 9.03 13.68 -12.93
C SER A 748 9.40 15.09 -12.47
N ASP A 749 10.55 15.63 -12.88
CA ASP A 749 10.98 16.99 -12.56
C ASP A 749 10.09 18.03 -13.28
N MET A 750 9.58 17.70 -14.47
CA MET A 750 8.55 18.47 -15.20
C MET A 750 7.13 18.30 -14.61
N SER A 751 6.97 17.54 -13.52
CA SER A 751 5.67 17.16 -12.92
C SER A 751 4.74 16.39 -13.85
N TYR A 752 5.31 15.63 -14.79
CA TYR A 752 4.57 14.78 -15.72
C TYR A 752 4.62 13.30 -15.29
N VAL A 753 3.48 12.60 -15.42
CA VAL A 753 3.34 11.17 -15.11
C VAL A 753 3.03 10.42 -16.40
N HIS A 754 3.85 9.42 -16.74
CA HIS A 754 3.80 8.67 -17.99
C HIS A 754 2.63 7.68 -18.05
N ARG A 755 2.34 6.98 -16.95
CA ARG A 755 1.21 6.02 -16.77
C ARG A 755 1.27 4.71 -17.56
N ASP A 756 2.01 4.67 -18.67
CA ASP A 756 2.28 3.43 -19.42
C ASP A 756 3.76 3.19 -19.69
N LEU A 757 4.58 3.21 -18.65
CA LEU A 757 6.00 2.89 -18.78
C LEU A 757 6.21 1.38 -18.89
N ALA A 758 6.70 0.92 -20.03
CA ALA A 758 6.98 -0.48 -20.33
C ALA A 758 8.09 -0.59 -21.39
N ALA A 759 8.80 -1.73 -21.49
CA ALA A 759 9.87 -1.90 -22.48
C ALA A 759 9.40 -1.72 -23.94
N ARG A 760 8.14 -2.06 -24.26
CA ARG A 760 7.53 -1.81 -25.58
C ARG A 760 7.41 -0.33 -25.95
N ASN A 761 7.39 0.56 -24.96
CA ASN A 761 7.28 2.01 -25.11
C ASN A 761 8.64 2.71 -24.98
N ILE A 762 9.73 1.94 -24.90
CA ILE A 762 11.10 2.45 -24.99
C ILE A 762 11.63 2.17 -26.38
N LEU A 763 12.11 3.20 -27.08
CA LEU A 763 12.72 3.05 -28.40
C LEU A 763 14.24 3.07 -28.29
N VAL A 764 14.91 2.33 -29.18
CA VAL A 764 16.36 2.17 -29.18
C VAL A 764 16.93 2.63 -30.52
N ASN A 765 17.98 3.45 -30.49
CA ASN A 765 18.69 3.87 -31.70
C ASN A 765 19.93 3.01 -31.98
N SER A 766 20.62 3.26 -33.09
CA SER A 766 21.83 2.52 -33.49
C SER A 766 22.96 2.54 -32.46
N ASN A 767 22.99 3.56 -31.59
CA ASN A 767 24.00 3.74 -30.55
C ASN A 767 23.58 3.15 -29.19
N LEU A 768 22.53 2.33 -29.16
CA LEU A 768 21.93 1.74 -27.95
C LEU A 768 21.37 2.77 -26.96
N VAL A 769 21.14 4.01 -27.39
CA VAL A 769 20.48 5.02 -26.56
C VAL A 769 18.99 4.71 -26.53
N CYS A 770 18.48 4.54 -25.31
CA CYS A 770 17.07 4.28 -25.05
C CYS A 770 16.33 5.59 -24.79
N LYS A 771 15.17 5.75 -25.43
CA LYS A 771 14.29 6.91 -25.30
C LYS A 771 12.88 6.50 -24.93
N VAL A 772 12.32 7.13 -23.90
CA VAL A 772 10.93 6.93 -23.49
C VAL A 772 10.02 7.57 -24.54
N SER A 773 8.97 6.85 -24.93
CA SER A 773 8.01 7.23 -25.97
C SER A 773 6.58 6.80 -25.58
N ASP A 774 5.61 7.13 -26.43
CA ASP A 774 4.18 6.79 -26.29
C ASP A 774 3.48 7.47 -25.09
N PHE A 775 3.06 8.72 -25.32
CA PHE A 775 2.39 9.57 -24.33
C PHE A 775 0.85 9.55 -24.41
N GLY A 776 0.27 8.60 -25.16
CA GLY A 776 -1.16 8.56 -25.48
C GLY A 776 -2.10 8.25 -24.30
N MET A 777 -1.58 7.66 -23.22
CA MET A 777 -2.35 7.21 -22.04
C MET A 777 -2.47 8.24 -20.90
N SER A 778 -1.92 9.44 -21.07
CA SER A 778 -1.89 10.51 -20.06
C SER A 778 -3.28 11.03 -19.62
N ARG A 779 -4.35 10.67 -20.35
CA ARG A 779 -5.68 11.27 -20.27
C ARG A 779 -6.69 10.61 -19.33
N VAL A 780 -6.40 9.47 -18.72
CA VAL A 780 -7.44 8.75 -17.94
C VAL A 780 -7.51 9.25 -16.49
N LEU A 781 -7.76 10.55 -16.31
CA LEU A 781 -8.37 11.06 -15.09
C LEU A 781 -9.66 11.78 -15.53
N GLU A 782 -10.76 11.31 -14.96
CA GLU A 782 -12.14 11.81 -15.09
C GLU A 782 -13.00 11.10 -16.17
N ASP A 783 -13.83 10.16 -15.68
CA ASP A 783 -15.12 9.68 -16.23
C ASP A 783 -15.26 8.57 -17.29
N ASP A 784 -14.22 7.79 -17.65
CA ASP A 784 -14.46 6.50 -18.36
C ASP A 784 -14.01 5.25 -17.58
N PRO A 785 -14.96 4.48 -17.01
CA PRO A 785 -14.69 3.18 -16.37
C PRO A 785 -14.05 2.15 -17.31
N ARG A 786 -14.09 2.37 -18.63
CA ARG A 786 -13.66 1.43 -19.68
C ARG A 786 -12.24 1.66 -20.23
N GLY A 787 -11.50 2.67 -19.74
CA GLY A 787 -10.11 2.90 -20.16
C GLY A 787 -9.21 1.69 -19.88
N LYS A 788 -8.57 1.13 -20.91
CA LYS A 788 -7.68 -0.04 -20.83
C LYS A 788 -6.40 0.31 -20.05
N ILE A 789 -6.26 -0.19 -18.83
CA ILE A 789 -5.02 -0.05 -18.03
C ILE A 789 -4.03 -1.18 -18.40
N PRO A 790 -2.73 -0.88 -18.58
CA PRO A 790 -1.67 -1.88 -18.79
C PRO A 790 -1.36 -2.60 -17.47
N ILE A 791 -2.25 -3.50 -17.07
CA ILE A 791 -2.33 -4.11 -15.74
C ILE A 791 -0.98 -4.69 -15.22
N ARG A 792 -0.13 -5.26 -16.08
CA ARG A 792 1.16 -5.89 -15.70
C ARG A 792 2.26 -4.92 -15.29
N TRP A 793 2.19 -3.69 -15.76
CA TRP A 793 3.17 -2.65 -15.48
C TRP A 793 2.63 -1.60 -14.50
N THR A 794 1.32 -1.62 -14.23
CA THR A 794 0.66 -0.60 -13.42
C THR A 794 0.80 -0.88 -11.93
N ALA A 795 1.08 0.16 -11.15
CA ALA A 795 1.19 0.05 -9.70
C ALA A 795 -0.16 -0.32 -9.03
N PRO A 796 -0.15 -1.05 -7.89
CA PRO A 796 -1.37 -1.48 -7.22
C PRO A 796 -2.31 -0.31 -6.88
N GLU A 797 -1.77 0.83 -6.44
CA GLU A 797 -2.56 2.01 -6.11
C GLU A 797 -3.21 2.66 -7.34
N ALA A 798 -2.56 2.58 -8.50
CA ALA A 798 -3.10 3.08 -9.77
C ALA A 798 -4.16 2.14 -10.35
N ILE A 799 -4.03 0.82 -10.12
CA ILE A 799 -5.05 -0.17 -10.47
C ILE A 799 -6.29 -0.03 -9.58
N ALA A 800 -6.09 0.08 -8.26
CA ALA A 800 -7.16 0.06 -7.27
C ALA A 800 -7.92 1.38 -7.16
N TYR A 801 -7.19 2.50 -7.16
CA TYR A 801 -7.75 3.83 -6.87
C TYR A 801 -7.64 4.81 -8.03
N ARG A 802 -7.18 4.36 -9.22
CA ARG A 802 -6.90 5.23 -10.39
C ARG A 802 -5.97 6.40 -10.06
N LYS A 803 -5.14 6.28 -9.04
CA LYS A 803 -4.21 7.33 -8.58
C LYS A 803 -2.83 7.15 -9.23
N PHE A 804 -2.57 7.90 -10.29
CA PHE A 804 -1.29 7.93 -10.98
C PHE A 804 -0.39 9.04 -10.44
N THR A 805 0.86 8.72 -10.12
CA THR A 805 1.87 9.65 -9.58
C THR A 805 3.26 9.27 -10.08
N SER A 806 4.27 10.12 -9.89
CA SER A 806 5.67 9.73 -10.19
C SER A 806 6.08 8.44 -9.46
N ALA A 807 5.53 8.16 -8.27
CA ALA A 807 5.79 6.93 -7.54
C ALA A 807 5.16 5.69 -8.19
N SER A 808 4.02 5.83 -8.89
CA SER A 808 3.46 4.73 -9.67
C SER A 808 4.29 4.44 -10.92
N ASP A 809 4.88 5.46 -11.55
CA ASP A 809 5.84 5.26 -12.65
C ASP A 809 7.14 4.60 -12.16
N VAL A 810 7.58 4.86 -10.92
CA VAL A 810 8.72 4.14 -10.32
C VAL A 810 8.42 2.64 -10.19
N TRP A 811 7.18 2.25 -9.89
CA TRP A 811 6.78 0.84 -9.90
C TRP A 811 6.87 0.26 -11.32
N SER A 812 6.30 0.95 -12.30
CA SER A 812 6.39 0.54 -13.71
C SER A 812 7.83 0.41 -14.18
N TYR A 813 8.71 1.31 -13.75
CA TYR A 813 10.14 1.23 -13.99
C TYR A 813 10.77 -0.01 -13.36
N GLY A 814 10.35 -0.43 -12.17
CA GLY A 814 10.77 -1.69 -11.56
C GLY A 814 10.41 -2.92 -12.41
N ILE A 815 9.25 -2.91 -13.06
CA ILE A 815 8.87 -3.96 -14.02
C ILE A 815 9.72 -3.88 -15.29
N VAL A 816 10.00 -2.68 -15.80
CA VAL A 816 10.94 -2.50 -16.93
C VAL A 816 12.34 -2.99 -16.59
N MET A 817 12.82 -2.79 -15.37
CA MET A 817 14.08 -3.36 -14.91
C MET A 817 14.09 -4.89 -15.03
N TRP A 818 13.00 -5.52 -14.63
CA TRP A 818 12.83 -6.96 -14.79
C TRP A 818 12.78 -7.37 -16.27
N GLU A 819 12.05 -6.64 -17.12
CA GLU A 819 12.00 -6.90 -18.58
C GLU A 819 13.39 -6.81 -19.23
N VAL A 820 14.21 -5.83 -18.83
CA VAL A 820 15.57 -5.67 -19.37
C VAL A 820 16.48 -6.81 -18.91
N MET A 821 16.42 -7.19 -17.64
CA MET A 821 17.25 -8.28 -17.09
C MET A 821 16.83 -9.66 -17.58
N SER A 822 15.57 -9.82 -18.00
CA SER A 822 15.01 -11.03 -18.61
C SER A 822 15.00 -10.98 -20.14
N TYR A 823 15.72 -10.05 -20.77
CA TYR A 823 15.84 -9.93 -22.23
C TYR A 823 14.49 -9.82 -22.97
N GLY A 824 13.53 -9.11 -22.38
CA GLY A 824 12.23 -8.80 -22.98
C GLY A 824 11.21 -9.94 -22.84
N GLU A 825 11.37 -10.82 -21.85
CA GLU A 825 10.31 -11.73 -21.44
C GLU A 825 9.06 -10.95 -21.03
N ARG A 826 7.89 -11.59 -21.21
CA ARG A 826 6.62 -10.98 -20.83
C ARG A 826 6.49 -11.05 -19.30
N PRO A 827 6.29 -9.92 -18.60
CA PRO A 827 6.09 -9.93 -17.16
C PRO A 827 4.96 -10.87 -16.78
N TYR A 828 5.32 -11.87 -15.98
CA TYR A 828 4.39 -12.84 -15.41
C TYR A 828 3.55 -13.55 -16.49
N TRP A 829 4.24 -13.99 -17.54
CA TRP A 829 3.70 -14.62 -18.74
C TRP A 829 2.74 -15.78 -18.45
N ASP A 830 2.86 -16.37 -17.27
CA ASP A 830 2.19 -17.54 -16.75
C ASP A 830 0.81 -17.28 -16.11
N MET A 831 0.44 -16.01 -15.95
CA MET A 831 -0.75 -15.54 -15.23
C MET A 831 -1.64 -14.66 -16.12
N SER A 832 -2.96 -14.69 -15.95
CA SER A 832 -3.90 -13.83 -16.70
C SER A 832 -3.86 -12.37 -16.22
N ASN A 833 -4.37 -11.42 -17.02
CA ASN A 833 -4.49 -10.03 -16.56
C ASN A 833 -5.38 -9.89 -15.30
N GLN A 834 -6.26 -10.85 -15.03
CA GLN A 834 -7.05 -10.85 -13.81
C GLN A 834 -6.17 -11.22 -12.62
N ASP A 835 -5.38 -12.29 -12.74
CA ASP A 835 -4.46 -12.78 -11.69
C ASP A 835 -3.36 -11.76 -11.38
N VAL A 836 -2.91 -11.01 -12.39
CA VAL A 836 -1.95 -9.92 -12.24
C VAL A 836 -2.45 -8.84 -11.26
N ARG A 837 -3.73 -8.48 -11.31
CA ARG A 837 -4.30 -7.41 -10.46
C ARG A 837 -4.24 -7.74 -8.98
N TYR A 838 -4.10 -9.02 -8.66
CA TYR A 838 -4.01 -9.54 -7.29
C TYR A 838 -2.56 -9.78 -6.84
N ARG A 839 -1.57 -9.25 -7.57
CA ARG A 839 -0.16 -9.47 -7.23
C ARG A 839 0.29 -8.69 -6.01
N LEU A 840 0.83 -9.48 -5.08
CA LEU A 840 1.57 -9.13 -3.88
C LEU A 840 0.72 -8.42 -2.81
N PRO A 841 0.34 -9.10 -1.71
CA PRO A 841 0.29 -8.39 -0.45
C PRO A 841 1.65 -7.71 -0.25
N PRO A 842 1.69 -6.47 0.27
CA PRO A 842 2.96 -5.82 0.57
C PRO A 842 3.85 -6.80 1.36
N PRO A 843 5.13 -6.98 1.00
CA PRO A 843 6.07 -7.70 1.85
C PRO A 843 5.95 -7.23 3.30
N MET A 844 6.20 -8.10 4.28
CA MET A 844 6.07 -7.80 5.72
C MET A 844 6.88 -6.56 6.17
N ASP A 845 7.80 -6.06 5.34
CA ASP A 845 8.60 -4.84 5.53
C ASP A 845 8.51 -3.86 4.34
N CYS A 846 7.39 -3.82 3.61
CA CYS A 846 7.21 -2.83 2.55
C CYS A 846 7.01 -1.45 3.18
N PRO A 847 7.90 -0.49 2.93
CA PRO A 847 7.78 0.82 3.55
C PRO A 847 6.54 1.53 2.96
N GLU A 848 5.84 2.33 3.77
CA GLU A 848 4.53 2.91 3.43
C GLU A 848 4.57 3.74 2.13
N ARG A 849 3.40 4.17 1.64
CA ARG A 849 3.11 4.88 0.37
C ARG A 849 4.00 6.12 0.04
N GLY A 850 5.02 6.45 0.84
CA GLY A 850 6.00 7.53 0.64
C GLY A 850 7.47 7.12 0.42
N ASP A 851 7.83 5.84 0.49
CA ASP A 851 9.25 5.41 0.57
C ASP A 851 9.85 4.78 -0.71
N ARG A 852 9.11 4.75 -1.84
CA ARG A 852 9.70 4.35 -3.13
C ARG A 852 10.79 5.36 -3.53
N PRO A 853 11.96 4.91 -4.03
CA PRO A 853 13.03 5.82 -4.40
C PRO A 853 12.58 6.76 -5.52
N LYS A 854 12.95 8.03 -5.44
CA LYS A 854 12.73 8.97 -6.54
C LYS A 854 13.66 8.61 -7.70
N PHE A 855 13.26 8.89 -8.95
CA PHE A 855 14.11 8.63 -10.12
C PHE A 855 15.53 9.25 -10.01
N GLY A 856 15.67 10.41 -9.37
CA GLY A 856 16.99 10.98 -9.08
C GLY A 856 17.88 10.10 -8.19
N GLN A 857 17.31 9.41 -7.19
CA GLN A 857 18.05 8.44 -6.37
C GLN A 857 18.42 7.19 -7.18
N ILE A 858 17.52 6.72 -8.03
CA ILE A 858 17.74 5.56 -8.92
C ILE A 858 18.90 5.83 -9.88
N VAL A 859 18.90 6.98 -10.57
CA VAL A 859 19.99 7.38 -11.48
C VAL A 859 21.33 7.41 -10.74
N ASN A 860 21.36 7.98 -9.53
CA ASN A 860 22.57 8.04 -8.71
C ASN A 860 23.08 6.64 -8.31
N MET A 861 22.19 5.69 -8.02
CA MET A 861 22.55 4.30 -7.70
C MET A 861 23.11 3.57 -8.93
N LEU A 862 22.47 3.71 -10.10
CA LEU A 862 22.93 3.10 -11.34
C LEU A 862 24.26 3.70 -11.81
N ASP A 863 24.46 5.01 -11.65
CA ASP A 863 25.73 5.65 -11.95
C ASP A 863 26.87 5.15 -11.05
N LYS A 864 26.58 4.82 -9.78
CA LYS A 864 27.55 4.20 -8.87
C LYS A 864 27.87 2.77 -9.30
N LEU A 865 26.87 1.99 -9.72
CA LEU A 865 27.05 0.63 -10.24
C LEU A 865 27.91 0.60 -11.51
N ILE A 866 27.68 1.53 -12.45
CA ILE A 866 28.47 1.65 -13.68
C ILE A 866 29.92 2.03 -13.37
N ARG A 867 30.15 2.92 -12.38
CA ARG A 867 31.49 3.37 -12.00
C ARG A 867 32.27 2.39 -11.12
N ASN A 868 31.58 1.61 -10.28
CA ASN A 868 32.20 0.63 -9.40
C ASN A 868 31.22 -0.54 -9.13
N PRO A 869 31.26 -1.61 -9.96
CA PRO A 869 30.39 -2.79 -9.81
C PRO A 869 30.52 -3.48 -8.45
N ASN A 870 31.67 -3.37 -7.79
CA ASN A 870 31.98 -4.02 -6.51
C ASN A 870 31.44 -3.28 -5.28
N SER A 871 30.85 -2.08 -5.46
CA SER A 871 30.43 -1.20 -4.36
C SER A 871 29.12 -1.61 -3.67
N LEU A 872 28.40 -2.62 -4.17
CA LEU A 872 27.16 -3.13 -3.59
C LEU A 872 27.38 -4.45 -2.83
N LYS A 873 28.16 -4.38 -1.74
CA LYS A 873 28.11 -5.39 -0.67
C LYS A 873 27.39 -4.80 0.55
N ARG A 874 26.26 -5.43 0.90
CA ARG A 874 25.43 -5.29 2.11
C ARG A 874 24.82 -3.90 2.40
N THR A 875 23.55 -3.77 2.05
CA THR A 875 22.57 -2.97 2.83
C THR A 875 21.24 -3.70 2.80
N GLY A 876 21.21 -4.87 3.42
CA GLY A 876 20.01 -5.65 3.73
C GLY A 876 20.31 -6.37 5.04
N GLY A 877 19.60 -6.00 6.11
CA GLY A 877 19.78 -6.57 7.43
C GLY A 877 19.54 -8.08 7.42
N GLU A 878 20.27 -8.78 8.28
CA GLU A 878 20.23 -10.22 8.46
C GLU A 878 18.81 -10.73 8.78
N THR A 879 18.32 -11.68 7.98
CA THR A 879 17.59 -12.86 8.48
C THR A 879 17.57 -13.95 7.40
N THR A 880 17.78 -15.17 7.87
CA THR A 880 18.18 -16.39 7.16
C THR A 880 17.17 -16.84 6.09
N ARG A 881 17.58 -16.85 4.81
CA ARG A 881 17.06 -17.74 3.76
C ARG A 881 18.24 -18.22 2.89
N PRO A 882 18.23 -19.48 2.39
CA PRO A 882 19.37 -20.03 1.68
C PRO A 882 19.50 -19.35 0.31
N SER A 883 20.63 -18.69 0.11
CA SER A 883 20.96 -17.94 -1.09
C SER A 883 21.27 -18.87 -2.26
N THR A 884 20.54 -18.72 -3.36
CA THR A 884 21.00 -19.08 -4.71
C THR A 884 22.05 -18.06 -5.16
N THR A 885 23.32 -18.39 -4.93
CA THR A 885 24.48 -17.63 -5.43
C THR A 885 24.82 -18.03 -6.86
N LEU A 886 24.64 -17.10 -7.80
CA LEU A 886 25.25 -17.14 -9.13
C LEU A 886 26.68 -16.57 -9.06
N LEU A 887 27.63 -17.43 -9.45
CA LEU A 887 28.98 -17.15 -9.99
C LEU A 887 30.08 -16.62 -9.04
N GLU A 888 30.83 -17.55 -8.42
CA GLU A 888 32.31 -17.56 -8.33
C GLU A 888 32.83 -18.99 -7.96
N PRO A 889 34.12 -19.35 -8.19
CA PRO A 889 34.56 -20.72 -8.49
C PRO A 889 34.78 -21.66 -7.30
N VAL A 890 34.65 -22.95 -7.62
CA VAL A 890 34.52 -24.12 -6.75
C VAL A 890 35.78 -24.44 -5.92
N SER A 891 35.55 -24.74 -4.64
CA SER A 891 36.45 -25.45 -3.71
C SER A 891 35.78 -26.78 -3.28
N PRO A 892 36.54 -27.86 -2.98
CA PRO A 892 36.11 -29.22 -3.24
C PRO A 892 35.42 -29.88 -2.04
N GLU A 893 34.10 -29.75 -1.97
CA GLU A 893 33.22 -30.67 -1.25
C GLU A 893 31.99 -30.96 -2.11
N VAL A 894 32.20 -31.62 -3.25
CA VAL A 894 31.12 -32.02 -4.18
C VAL A 894 31.29 -33.50 -4.49
N ALA A 895 30.59 -34.32 -3.72
CA ALA A 895 30.41 -35.76 -3.97
C ALA A 895 28.93 -36.17 -3.88
N SER A 896 28.00 -35.26 -4.23
CA SER A 896 26.55 -35.54 -4.35
C SER A 896 25.93 -35.00 -5.65
N ALA A 897 26.76 -34.73 -6.67
CA ALA A 897 26.33 -34.12 -7.93
C ALA A 897 25.67 -35.14 -8.88
N LEU A 898 24.33 -35.21 -8.82
CA LEU A 898 23.36 -35.17 -9.93
C LEU A 898 21.97 -35.37 -9.30
N GLY A 899 21.27 -34.27 -9.01
CA GLY A 899 19.89 -34.28 -8.52
C GLY A 899 18.90 -34.80 -9.58
N SER A 900 17.61 -34.91 -9.23
CA SER A 900 16.58 -35.33 -10.18
C SER A 900 16.39 -34.31 -11.32
N VAL A 901 15.80 -34.71 -12.45
CA VAL A 901 15.50 -33.77 -13.56
C VAL A 901 14.57 -32.64 -13.10
N GLU A 902 13.68 -32.91 -12.14
CA GLU A 902 12.80 -31.91 -11.53
C GLU A 902 13.60 -30.86 -10.73
N ASP A 903 14.56 -31.30 -9.91
CA ASP A 903 15.45 -30.40 -9.17
C ASP A 903 16.32 -29.54 -10.11
N TRP A 904 16.76 -30.13 -11.23
CA TRP A 904 17.52 -29.41 -12.27
C TRP A 904 16.65 -28.38 -13.00
N LEU A 905 15.43 -28.74 -13.41
CA LEU A 905 14.48 -27.83 -14.04
C LEU A 905 14.13 -26.67 -13.10
N GLN A 906 13.94 -26.95 -11.82
CA GLN A 906 13.74 -25.93 -10.79
C GLN A 906 14.95 -25.00 -10.66
N ALA A 907 16.17 -25.54 -10.68
CA ALA A 907 17.41 -24.75 -10.59
C ALA A 907 17.60 -23.79 -11.78
N ILE A 908 17.12 -24.14 -12.97
CA ILE A 908 17.16 -23.27 -14.17
C ILE A 908 15.89 -22.42 -14.35
N GLY A 909 14.93 -22.51 -13.44
CA GLY A 909 13.65 -21.78 -13.48
C GLY A 909 12.72 -22.25 -14.61
N MET A 910 12.75 -23.54 -14.92
CA MET A 910 11.94 -24.23 -15.93
C MET A 910 11.07 -25.35 -15.33
N GLU A 911 10.78 -25.28 -14.02
CA GLU A 911 9.95 -26.24 -13.27
C GLU A 911 8.58 -26.53 -13.90
N ARG A 912 8.01 -25.55 -14.61
CA ARG A 912 6.73 -25.70 -15.31
C ARG A 912 6.76 -26.67 -16.49
N TYR A 913 7.94 -27.04 -16.96
CA TYR A 913 8.14 -28.09 -17.96
C TYR A 913 8.44 -29.46 -17.34
N SER A 914 8.43 -29.59 -16.01
CA SER A 914 8.69 -30.86 -15.31
C SER A 914 7.76 -31.97 -15.79
N ASP A 915 6.47 -31.67 -15.93
CA ASP A 915 5.49 -32.63 -16.45
C ASP A 915 5.75 -32.99 -17.91
N ASN A 916 6.18 -32.03 -18.74
CA ASN A 916 6.52 -32.25 -20.14
C ASN A 916 7.74 -33.16 -20.31
N PHE A 917 8.79 -32.96 -19.50
CA PHE A 917 9.98 -33.81 -19.48
C PHE A 917 9.65 -35.22 -18.95
N THR A 918 8.87 -35.30 -17.88
CA THR A 918 8.45 -36.57 -17.27
C THR A 918 7.57 -37.38 -18.20
N ALA A 919 6.61 -36.75 -18.87
CA ALA A 919 5.72 -37.38 -19.85
C ALA A 919 6.46 -37.90 -21.10
N ALA A 920 7.56 -37.26 -21.46
CA ALA A 920 8.41 -37.67 -22.58
C ALA A 920 9.52 -38.67 -22.20
N GLY A 921 9.56 -39.12 -20.93
CA GLY A 921 10.51 -40.13 -20.46
C GLY A 921 11.90 -39.58 -20.09
N TYR A 922 12.08 -38.25 -20.05
CA TYR A 922 13.32 -37.60 -19.61
C TYR A 922 13.33 -37.44 -18.09
N THR A 923 13.39 -38.55 -17.37
CA THR A 923 13.33 -38.58 -15.89
C THR A 923 14.70 -38.65 -15.21
N THR A 924 15.76 -38.92 -15.98
CA THR A 924 17.14 -38.96 -15.47
C THR A 924 18.02 -37.93 -16.17
N PRO A 925 19.02 -37.34 -15.47
CA PRO A 925 19.98 -36.41 -16.08
C PRO A 925 20.69 -36.98 -17.31
N GLU A 926 20.95 -38.29 -17.34
CA GLU A 926 21.55 -39.01 -18.48
C GLU A 926 20.64 -38.98 -19.72
N ALA A 927 19.32 -39.06 -19.55
CA ALA A 927 18.37 -39.01 -20.65
C ALA A 927 18.28 -37.59 -21.25
N VAL A 928 18.37 -36.58 -20.39
CA VAL A 928 18.29 -35.16 -20.76
C VAL A 928 19.53 -34.70 -21.54
N VAL A 929 20.70 -35.26 -21.21
CA VAL A 929 22.00 -34.95 -21.83
C VAL A 929 22.02 -35.14 -23.35
N HIS A 930 21.18 -36.02 -23.88
CA HIS A 930 21.11 -36.33 -25.31
C HIS A 930 19.99 -35.58 -26.07
N MET A 931 19.28 -34.66 -25.41
CA MET A 931 18.16 -33.96 -26.02
C MET A 931 18.58 -32.95 -27.09
N THR A 932 17.86 -32.95 -28.21
CA THR A 932 18.02 -31.97 -29.29
C THR A 932 16.96 -30.87 -29.23
N GLN A 933 17.17 -29.80 -29.99
CA GLN A 933 16.17 -28.72 -30.11
C GLN A 933 14.84 -29.21 -30.71
N GLU A 934 14.88 -30.24 -31.57
CA GLU A 934 13.69 -30.85 -32.16
C GLU A 934 12.89 -31.64 -31.11
N ASP A 935 13.58 -32.34 -30.21
CA ASP A 935 12.95 -33.06 -29.08
C ASP A 935 12.23 -32.08 -28.14
N MET A 936 12.82 -30.90 -27.88
CA MET A 936 12.17 -29.85 -27.06
C MET A 936 10.90 -29.31 -27.70
N GLY A 937 10.88 -29.20 -29.03
CA GLY A 937 9.66 -28.85 -29.78
C GLY A 937 8.57 -29.90 -29.63
N ARG A 938 8.93 -31.20 -29.68
CA ARG A 938 7.98 -32.33 -29.54
C ARG A 938 7.37 -32.46 -28.14
N ILE A 939 8.12 -32.09 -27.10
CA ILE A 939 7.61 -32.09 -25.71
C ILE A 939 6.82 -30.81 -25.36
N GLY A 940 6.49 -29.95 -26.33
CA GLY A 940 5.61 -28.79 -26.12
C GLY A 940 6.31 -27.51 -25.65
N ILE A 941 7.64 -27.43 -25.75
CA ILE A 941 8.40 -26.21 -25.46
C ILE A 941 8.55 -25.43 -26.77
N SER A 942 7.61 -24.54 -27.05
CA SER A 942 7.58 -23.74 -28.29
C SER A 942 8.41 -22.44 -28.24
N SER A 943 8.78 -21.98 -27.04
CA SER A 943 9.58 -20.77 -26.86
C SER A 943 11.05 -21.04 -27.16
N ALA A 944 11.59 -20.41 -28.22
CA ALA A 944 13.01 -20.52 -28.58
C ALA A 944 13.96 -20.08 -27.46
N ALA A 945 13.55 -19.11 -26.62
CA ALA A 945 14.33 -18.67 -25.46
C ALA A 945 14.41 -19.76 -24.38
N HIS A 946 13.29 -20.45 -24.13
CA HIS A 946 13.26 -21.55 -23.16
C HIS A 946 14.04 -22.76 -23.68
N GLN A 947 13.90 -23.10 -24.97
CA GLN A 947 14.69 -24.15 -25.62
C GLN A 947 16.19 -23.90 -25.48
N ASN A 948 16.66 -22.68 -25.79
CA ASN A 948 18.08 -22.32 -25.70
C ASN A 948 18.62 -22.35 -24.26
N LYS A 949 17.83 -21.89 -23.29
CA LYS A 949 18.22 -21.90 -21.87
C LYS A 949 18.36 -23.33 -21.34
N ILE A 950 17.45 -24.22 -21.72
CA ILE A 950 17.52 -25.65 -21.41
C ILE A 950 18.76 -26.27 -22.08
N LEU A 951 18.93 -26.12 -23.41
CA LEU A 951 20.09 -26.65 -24.15
C LEU A 951 21.43 -26.21 -23.58
N THR A 952 21.57 -24.94 -23.19
CA THR A 952 22.80 -24.39 -22.63
C THR A 952 23.12 -25.02 -21.27
N SER A 953 22.10 -25.29 -20.44
CA SER A 953 22.29 -25.98 -19.17
C SER A 953 22.62 -27.46 -19.36
N VAL A 954 22.03 -28.12 -20.36
CA VAL A 954 22.34 -29.51 -20.74
C VAL A 954 23.80 -29.67 -21.16
N GLN A 955 24.34 -28.73 -21.92
CA GLN A 955 25.77 -28.70 -22.28
C GLN A 955 26.68 -28.54 -21.05
N GLY A 956 26.24 -27.77 -20.06
CA GLY A 956 26.91 -27.65 -18.75
C GLY A 956 26.96 -28.99 -18.01
N MET A 957 25.85 -29.72 -17.94
CA MET A 957 25.78 -31.05 -17.31
C MET A 957 26.71 -32.06 -18.00
N LEU A 958 26.73 -32.07 -19.34
CA LEU A 958 27.66 -32.89 -20.14
C LEU A 958 29.13 -32.67 -19.76
N SER A 959 29.54 -31.41 -19.63
CA SER A 959 30.91 -31.07 -19.27
C SER A 959 31.29 -31.51 -17.85
N GLN A 960 30.32 -31.48 -16.92
CA GLN A 960 30.50 -31.91 -15.54
C GLN A 960 30.59 -33.44 -15.43
N MET A 961 29.76 -34.18 -16.18
CA MET A 961 29.81 -35.64 -16.25
C MET A 961 31.12 -36.16 -16.87
N GLN A 962 31.63 -35.50 -17.91
CA GLN A 962 32.92 -35.84 -18.53
C GLN A 962 34.12 -35.60 -17.58
N GLN A 963 34.07 -34.57 -16.73
CA GLN A 963 35.10 -34.35 -15.70
C GLN A 963 35.10 -35.42 -14.60
N ILE A 964 33.93 -35.98 -14.27
CA ILE A 964 33.81 -37.05 -13.28
C ILE A 964 34.37 -38.38 -13.82
N GLN A 965 34.08 -38.73 -15.09
CA GLN A 965 34.64 -39.92 -15.74
C GLN A 965 36.15 -39.83 -15.98
N GLY A 966 36.69 -38.64 -16.29
CA GLY A 966 38.13 -38.42 -16.46
C GLY A 966 38.96 -38.61 -15.17
N ARG A 967 38.32 -38.56 -13.98
CA ARG A 967 38.98 -38.79 -12.70
C ARG A 967 39.08 -40.27 -12.29
N MET A 968 38.22 -41.15 -12.81
CA MET A 968 38.25 -42.60 -12.49
C MET A 968 39.30 -43.40 -13.29
N VAL A 969 39.84 -42.86 -14.38
CA VAL A 969 40.82 -43.57 -15.25
C VAL A 969 42.28 -43.37 -14.80
N ARG A 970 42.53 -42.68 -13.67
CA ARG A 970 43.90 -42.33 -13.23
C ARG A 970 44.39 -43.01 -11.94
N SER A 971 43.75 -44.09 -11.52
CA SER A 971 44.19 -44.85 -10.34
C SER A 971 44.11 -46.35 -10.59
N ASP A 972 45.24 -46.93 -11.00
CA ASP A 972 45.61 -48.33 -10.77
C ASP A 972 47.12 -48.39 -10.43
N PRO A 973 47.58 -49.41 -9.67
CA PRO A 973 48.58 -49.25 -8.62
C PRO A 973 49.94 -49.88 -8.96
N GLN A 974 51.03 -49.30 -8.41
CA GLN A 974 52.35 -49.95 -8.36
C GLN A 974 52.53 -50.73 -7.06
N GLU A 975 52.66 -52.06 -7.17
CA GLU A 975 53.44 -52.92 -6.25
C GLU A 975 54.91 -52.43 -6.21
N GLY A 976 55.72 -52.55 -5.16
CA GLY A 976 55.63 -53.20 -3.86
C GLY A 976 57.07 -53.21 -3.25
N ASN A 977 57.17 -53.20 -1.92
CA ASN A 977 58.19 -53.87 -1.08
C ASN A 977 58.30 -53.19 0.29
N ASP A 978 57.86 -53.87 1.35
CA ASP A 978 58.80 -54.65 2.19
C ASP A 978 58.05 -55.52 3.22
N PHE A 979 58.51 -56.77 3.30
CA PHE A 979 58.16 -57.83 4.25
C PHE A 979 58.63 -57.47 5.68
N ILE A 980 58.06 -57.98 6.77
CA ILE A 980 58.45 -59.26 7.40
C ILE A 980 57.39 -59.76 8.42
N SER A 981 57.18 -61.07 8.34
CA SER A 981 56.43 -62.07 9.13
C SER A 981 56.94 -62.23 10.59
N TYR A 982 56.21 -62.72 11.62
CA TYR A 982 55.76 -64.11 11.81
C TYR A 982 54.91 -64.29 13.11
N ASP A 983 53.81 -65.06 12.96
CA ASP A 983 53.20 -66.10 13.81
C ASP A 983 53.04 -66.01 15.35
N ASN A 984 51.82 -66.33 15.84
CA ASN A 984 51.43 -67.74 16.04
C ASN A 984 49.93 -67.96 16.37
N LYS A 985 49.29 -68.80 15.55
CA LYS A 985 48.42 -69.95 15.88
C LYS A 985 47.59 -69.95 17.19
N LYS A 986 46.26 -69.94 17.03
CA LYS A 986 45.42 -71.15 17.17
C LYS A 986 44.03 -70.94 16.56
#